data_AF-A0A563VTU9-F1
#
_entry.id   AF-A0A563VTU9-F1
#
_cell.length_a   1.000
_cell.length_b   1.000
_cell.length_c   1.000
_cell.angle_alpha   90.00
_cell.angle_beta   90.00
_cell.angle_gamma   90.00
#
_symmetry.space_group_name_H-M   'P 1'
#
loop_
_entity.id
_entity.type
_entity.pdbx_description
1 polymer ?
#
loop_
_entity_poly.entity_id
_entity_poly.type
_entity_poly.pdbx_seq_one_letter_code
_entity_poly.pdbx_strand_id
1 'polypeptide(L)'
;MAIITVTNNDNEGNGSLRSAIATAQSGDTIKFSSSLANQTITLDNFIRIPKSLTIDGSDAPGLTISGGEKTNIFRLPEENKSLTVRNLTLADSYHETDVGGAIWATENSTINIENTNFLNHVSKGAALHGLEGTVITVSNSTFDNNDGTLFSDRPFSAGAISLFAYGSLTVKNSIFTNNKGYSGAALRVTASDLIVEDSLFMDNDSTLGADQNFLEVPGGGGAIYLDGASVPNDPRFYEGELERETEGGVFSVRNSRFENNRAAGEGGAILAYGYNQDQVIIKDSEIINNEVIENVRGIAQGGAIRASGFVEIDNTTIANNKSANLGGGLYILGEVPAEISNSTFANNQAVDGGAIYNGLWGSKIEINNTSFDSNSATNEAGVFFNKNKISVTFQDSQFANNTPDNINDVSFDSSIPDIVYGTNSSDTIVGRDQNSYLVGFNSNDTIEGRGGNDYLDGGNNDDTLFGGDGNDTLIGGNGTNSLVGGDGNDIFLGGNGRDVIQGGGGRDRFIIGDENSIFYNNYRWFDNAIITDFQPEQDIIQLKGQASDYTTRSFSNQEISGTGIFYDDGMVALIEDISPSDFSLNANYVDYVGNNNLTNNSQIELTQNSSFSGQPDYNPAEHYGLIIWNTDDTWHIEATGDLDGSRFTGRIIADNSLEDLSPYQVEGNDLVEFADNSNQILEFDLNVWDKWTDGLSFKVTDETSLFLDLDDSSDISIKAGLNLENIT
;
A
#
# COMPACT_ATOMS: atom_id res chain seq x y z
N MET A 1 31.38 -44.33 -21.18
CA MET A 1 31.91 -43.05 -21.65
C MET A 1 32.67 -43.22 -22.98
N ALA A 2 31.96 -43.66 -24.02
CA ALA A 2 32.35 -43.46 -25.41
C ALA A 2 31.85 -42.09 -25.91
N ILE A 3 32.40 -41.62 -27.03
CA ILE A 3 31.84 -40.50 -27.79
C ILE A 3 31.10 -41.07 -29.01
N ILE A 4 29.87 -40.62 -29.24
CA ILE A 4 29.04 -41.00 -30.39
C ILE A 4 28.69 -39.73 -31.16
N THR A 5 29.02 -39.69 -32.44
CA THR A 5 28.85 -38.51 -33.29
C THR A 5 27.56 -38.58 -34.11
N VAL A 6 26.70 -37.56 -33.97
CA VAL A 6 25.56 -37.29 -34.85
C VAL A 6 26.07 -36.65 -36.14
N THR A 7 25.67 -37.17 -37.31
CA THR A 7 26.28 -36.79 -38.60
C THR A 7 25.34 -36.08 -39.58
N ASN A 8 24.03 -36.18 -39.37
CA ASN A 8 22.95 -35.59 -40.16
C ASN A 8 21.89 -34.99 -39.22
N ASN A 9 21.03 -34.13 -39.76
CA ASN A 9 19.91 -33.52 -39.04
C ASN A 9 18.57 -34.24 -39.25
N ASP A 10 18.61 -35.45 -39.83
CA ASP A 10 17.44 -36.33 -39.96
C ASP A 10 16.89 -36.72 -38.58
N ASN A 11 15.56 -36.68 -38.39
CA ASN A 11 14.89 -37.06 -37.14
C ASN A 11 15.14 -38.53 -36.74
N GLU A 12 15.31 -39.41 -37.73
CA GLU A 12 15.61 -40.83 -37.52
C GLU A 12 16.59 -41.40 -38.56
N GLY A 13 16.84 -42.71 -38.50
CA GLY A 13 17.80 -43.39 -39.37
C GLY A 13 19.25 -43.30 -38.88
N ASN A 14 20.18 -43.87 -39.66
CA ASN A 14 21.59 -43.95 -39.28
C ASN A 14 22.23 -42.55 -39.24
N GLY A 15 23.03 -42.29 -38.20
CA GLY A 15 23.68 -41.00 -37.98
C GLY A 15 22.86 -39.96 -37.20
N SER A 16 21.55 -40.17 -37.06
CA SER A 16 20.63 -39.24 -36.38
C SER A 16 20.87 -39.17 -34.88
N LEU A 17 20.42 -38.07 -34.24
CA LEU A 17 20.43 -37.91 -32.78
C LEU A 17 19.66 -39.04 -32.07
N ARG A 18 18.51 -39.45 -32.63
CA ARG A 18 17.70 -40.58 -32.11
C ARG A 18 18.46 -41.91 -32.18
N SER A 19 19.23 -42.15 -33.25
CA SER A 19 20.08 -43.35 -33.38
C SER A 19 21.29 -43.33 -32.45
N ALA A 20 21.93 -42.17 -32.27
CA ALA A 20 23.03 -41.99 -31.33
C ALA A 20 22.60 -42.25 -29.88
N ILE A 21 21.49 -41.65 -29.43
CA ILE A 21 20.93 -41.87 -28.08
C ILE A 21 20.46 -43.31 -27.87
N ALA A 22 19.91 -43.97 -28.91
CA ALA A 22 19.52 -45.37 -28.83
C ALA A 22 20.74 -46.30 -28.58
N THR A 23 21.84 -46.09 -29.31
CA THR A 23 23.05 -46.94 -29.25
C THR A 23 23.97 -46.65 -28.05
N ALA A 24 23.94 -45.43 -27.51
CA ALA A 24 24.71 -45.01 -26.34
C ALA A 24 24.49 -45.90 -25.10
N GLN A 25 25.53 -46.04 -24.28
CA GLN A 25 25.47 -46.61 -22.94
C GLN A 25 25.35 -45.51 -21.88
N SER A 26 25.06 -45.88 -20.63
CA SER A 26 24.97 -44.90 -19.53
C SER A 26 26.34 -44.26 -19.28
N GLY A 27 26.38 -42.92 -19.22
CA GLY A 27 27.60 -42.13 -19.13
C GLY A 27 28.34 -41.92 -20.46
N ASP A 28 27.75 -42.21 -21.61
CA ASP A 28 28.32 -41.84 -22.91
C ASP A 28 28.03 -40.38 -23.28
N THR A 29 28.84 -39.82 -24.18
CA THR A 29 28.72 -38.46 -24.67
C THR A 29 28.26 -38.46 -26.12
N ILE A 30 27.14 -37.80 -26.40
CA ILE A 30 26.68 -37.48 -27.75
C ILE A 30 27.32 -36.16 -28.17
N LYS A 31 28.03 -36.16 -29.28
CA LYS A 31 28.59 -34.97 -29.94
C LYS A 31 28.05 -34.84 -31.35
N PHE A 32 28.16 -33.67 -31.95
CA PHE A 32 27.62 -33.38 -33.29
C PHE A 32 28.75 -33.10 -34.28
N SER A 33 28.62 -33.60 -35.50
CA SER A 33 29.55 -33.29 -36.59
C SER A 33 29.52 -31.79 -36.88
N SER A 34 30.67 -31.16 -37.10
CA SER A 34 30.78 -29.73 -37.44
C SER A 34 30.07 -29.34 -38.74
N SER A 35 29.69 -30.32 -39.57
CA SER A 35 28.76 -30.13 -40.69
C SER A 35 27.36 -29.64 -40.26
N LEU A 36 26.97 -29.83 -39.00
CA LEU A 36 25.67 -29.45 -38.42
C LEU A 36 25.66 -28.05 -37.78
N ALA A 37 26.77 -27.31 -37.82
CA ALA A 37 26.83 -25.94 -37.32
C ALA A 37 25.79 -25.04 -38.02
N ASN A 38 25.01 -24.28 -37.24
CA ASN A 38 23.89 -23.45 -37.70
C ASN A 38 22.77 -24.23 -38.45
N GLN A 39 22.62 -25.53 -38.22
CA GLN A 39 21.48 -26.31 -38.69
C GLN A 39 20.41 -26.49 -37.59
N THR A 40 19.21 -26.91 -37.99
CA THR A 40 18.15 -27.35 -37.08
C THR A 40 17.89 -28.85 -37.25
N ILE A 41 17.80 -29.56 -36.13
CA ILE A 41 17.23 -30.91 -36.03
C ILE A 41 15.79 -30.74 -35.54
N THR A 42 14.81 -30.87 -36.43
CA THR A 42 13.38 -30.79 -36.07
C THR A 42 12.86 -32.17 -35.72
N LEU A 43 12.17 -32.30 -34.59
CA LEU A 43 11.63 -33.56 -34.09
C LEU A 43 10.15 -33.72 -34.47
N ASP A 44 9.77 -34.89 -35.00
CA ASP A 44 8.35 -35.25 -35.17
C ASP A 44 7.72 -35.78 -33.85
N ASN A 45 8.55 -36.21 -32.89
CA ASN A 45 8.15 -36.63 -31.55
C ASN A 45 9.36 -36.60 -30.59
N PHE A 46 9.14 -36.41 -29.30
CA PHE A 46 10.16 -36.31 -28.26
C PHE A 46 11.12 -37.51 -28.19
N ILE A 47 12.33 -37.26 -27.69
CA ILE A 47 13.37 -38.29 -27.49
C ILE A 47 13.36 -38.77 -26.03
N ARG A 48 13.05 -40.06 -25.84
CA ARG A 48 13.10 -40.76 -24.55
C ARG A 48 14.55 -41.08 -24.18
N ILE A 49 15.04 -40.58 -23.04
CA ILE A 49 16.42 -40.77 -22.54
C ILE A 49 16.40 -41.64 -21.25
N PRO A 50 16.44 -42.97 -21.35
CA PRO A 50 16.36 -43.90 -20.19
C PRO A 50 17.68 -44.11 -19.44
N LYS A 51 18.73 -43.33 -19.74
CA LYS A 51 20.11 -43.58 -19.31
C LYS A 51 20.82 -42.24 -19.07
N SER A 52 21.81 -42.21 -18.18
CA SER A 52 22.61 -40.99 -18.00
C SER A 52 23.40 -40.68 -19.27
N LEU A 53 23.45 -39.42 -19.71
CA LEU A 53 24.17 -38.99 -20.91
C LEU A 53 24.72 -37.57 -20.76
N THR A 54 25.75 -37.24 -21.54
CA THR A 54 26.03 -35.86 -21.95
C THR A 54 25.63 -35.68 -23.41
N ILE A 55 25.01 -34.54 -23.76
CA ILE A 55 24.73 -34.08 -25.11
C ILE A 55 25.47 -32.74 -25.28
N ASP A 56 26.43 -32.66 -26.20
CA ASP A 56 27.38 -31.55 -26.31
C ASP A 56 27.52 -31.04 -27.76
N GLY A 57 27.03 -29.83 -28.00
CA GLY A 57 27.08 -29.13 -29.29
C GLY A 57 28.39 -28.40 -29.60
N SER A 58 29.43 -28.47 -28.77
CA SER A 58 30.66 -27.66 -28.93
C SER A 58 31.35 -27.78 -30.29
N ASP A 59 31.25 -28.93 -30.95
CA ASP A 59 31.82 -29.17 -32.29
C ASP A 59 30.94 -28.62 -33.43
N ALA A 60 29.68 -28.25 -33.16
CA ALA A 60 28.67 -27.80 -34.11
C ALA A 60 27.97 -26.50 -33.63
N PRO A 61 28.69 -25.36 -33.56
CA PRO A 61 28.17 -24.11 -33.01
C PRO A 61 26.91 -23.61 -33.74
N GLY A 62 25.95 -23.06 -32.99
CA GLY A 62 24.67 -22.58 -33.52
C GLY A 62 23.66 -23.69 -33.90
N LEU A 63 23.93 -24.95 -33.55
CA LEU A 63 23.01 -26.06 -33.77
C LEU A 63 21.77 -25.95 -32.86
N THR A 64 20.60 -25.97 -33.48
CA THR A 64 19.30 -25.99 -32.80
C THR A 64 18.68 -27.40 -32.83
N ILE A 65 18.12 -27.83 -31.70
CA ILE A 65 17.21 -28.99 -31.62
C ILE A 65 15.82 -28.42 -31.34
N SER A 66 14.90 -28.58 -32.29
CA SER A 66 13.59 -27.92 -32.27
C SER A 66 12.44 -28.92 -32.13
N GLY A 67 11.48 -28.61 -31.25
CA GLY A 67 10.22 -29.32 -31.10
C GLY A 67 9.23 -29.07 -32.25
N GLY A 68 9.59 -28.21 -33.21
CA GLY A 68 8.88 -28.01 -34.47
C GLY A 68 7.42 -27.57 -34.33
N GLU A 69 7.09 -26.86 -33.24
CA GLU A 69 5.74 -26.44 -32.83
C GLU A 69 4.76 -27.63 -32.66
N LYS A 70 5.26 -28.82 -32.30
CA LYS A 70 4.46 -30.06 -32.21
C LYS A 70 4.78 -30.98 -31.04
N THR A 71 5.98 -30.91 -30.48
CA THR A 71 6.42 -31.89 -29.48
C THR A 71 7.45 -31.34 -28.50
N ASN A 72 7.59 -32.02 -27.36
CA ASN A 72 8.64 -31.80 -26.38
C ASN A 72 9.99 -32.32 -26.91
N ILE A 73 11.14 -31.87 -26.39
CA ILE A 73 12.45 -32.30 -26.93
C ILE A 73 12.98 -33.56 -26.23
N PHE A 74 13.25 -33.49 -24.93
CA PHE A 74 13.85 -34.59 -24.15
C PHE A 74 12.99 -34.99 -22.96
N ARG A 75 12.83 -36.31 -22.73
CA ARG A 75 12.16 -36.83 -21.52
C ARG A 75 12.99 -37.92 -20.86
N LEU A 76 13.32 -37.74 -19.57
CA LEU A 76 13.98 -38.73 -18.71
C LEU A 76 12.89 -39.53 -17.97
N PRO A 77 12.61 -40.78 -18.38
CA PRO A 77 11.39 -41.53 -18.07
C PRO A 77 11.59 -42.59 -16.96
N GLU A 78 12.73 -42.53 -16.28
CA GLU A 78 13.22 -43.49 -15.31
C GLU A 78 14.00 -42.67 -14.27
N GLU A 79 13.82 -42.99 -12.99
CA GLU A 79 14.40 -42.26 -11.87
C GLU A 79 15.93 -42.36 -11.81
N ASN A 80 16.57 -41.52 -11.01
CA ASN A 80 18.00 -41.62 -10.68
C ASN A 80 18.91 -41.56 -11.93
N LYS A 81 18.61 -40.69 -12.90
CA LYS A 81 19.39 -40.50 -14.14
C LYS A 81 19.97 -39.09 -14.19
N SER A 82 21.10 -38.95 -14.88
CA SER A 82 21.77 -37.65 -15.06
C SER A 82 21.87 -37.27 -16.53
N LEU A 83 21.28 -36.14 -16.93
CA LEU A 83 21.46 -35.55 -18.26
C LEU A 83 22.29 -34.27 -18.14
N THR A 84 23.33 -34.15 -18.94
CA THR A 84 24.01 -32.87 -19.18
C THR A 84 23.76 -32.41 -20.61
N VAL A 85 23.24 -31.20 -20.79
CA VAL A 85 23.08 -30.56 -22.11
C VAL A 85 23.99 -29.34 -22.15
N ARG A 86 24.84 -29.23 -23.19
CA ARG A 86 25.75 -28.10 -23.32
C ARG A 86 25.97 -27.63 -24.76
N ASN A 87 26.26 -26.33 -24.92
CA ASN A 87 26.67 -25.70 -26.18
C ASN A 87 25.62 -25.83 -27.32
N LEU A 88 24.34 -25.68 -27.01
CA LEU A 88 23.21 -25.92 -27.94
C LEU A 88 22.11 -24.86 -27.82
N THR A 89 21.24 -24.81 -28.82
CA THR A 89 19.91 -24.19 -28.67
C THR A 89 18.85 -25.30 -28.64
N LEU A 90 17.99 -25.28 -27.62
CA LEU A 90 16.72 -25.99 -27.61
C LEU A 90 15.62 -24.96 -27.95
N ALA A 91 14.67 -25.32 -28.82
CA ALA A 91 13.68 -24.36 -29.29
C ALA A 91 12.30 -24.95 -29.63
N ASP A 92 11.29 -24.08 -29.72
CA ASP A 92 10.01 -24.27 -30.41
C ASP A 92 9.26 -25.58 -30.06
N SER A 93 9.23 -25.94 -28.78
CA SER A 93 8.36 -27.03 -28.31
C SER A 93 6.93 -26.55 -28.13
N TYR A 94 5.95 -27.37 -28.51
CA TYR A 94 4.53 -27.18 -28.20
C TYR A 94 3.93 -28.52 -27.79
N HIS A 95 3.17 -28.57 -26.70
CA HIS A 95 2.34 -29.75 -26.40
C HIS A 95 1.15 -29.40 -25.48
N GLU A 96 -0.05 -29.80 -25.89
CA GLU A 96 -1.31 -29.43 -25.22
C GLU A 96 -1.59 -30.21 -23.92
N THR A 97 -1.01 -31.40 -23.79
CA THR A 97 -1.36 -32.37 -22.74
C THR A 97 -0.20 -32.80 -21.85
N ASP A 98 1.05 -32.44 -22.19
CA ASP A 98 2.24 -32.92 -21.48
C ASP A 98 3.00 -31.81 -20.78
N VAL A 99 3.53 -32.14 -19.60
CA VAL A 99 4.36 -31.24 -18.81
C VAL A 99 5.81 -31.27 -19.31
N GLY A 100 6.47 -30.10 -19.34
CA GLY A 100 7.90 -29.95 -19.60
C GLY A 100 8.25 -29.79 -21.08
N GLY A 101 8.37 -28.57 -21.59
CA GLY A 101 8.56 -28.25 -23.00
C GLY A 101 9.85 -28.79 -23.63
N ALA A 102 11.01 -28.27 -23.21
CA ALA A 102 12.31 -28.71 -23.71
C ALA A 102 12.77 -29.99 -23.00
N ILE A 103 12.72 -30.01 -21.66
CA ILE A 103 13.22 -31.11 -20.84
C ILE A 103 12.20 -31.43 -19.75
N TRP A 104 11.82 -32.70 -19.66
CA TRP A 104 11.05 -33.25 -18.54
C TRP A 104 11.83 -34.38 -17.85
N ALA A 105 11.92 -34.35 -16.53
CA ALA A 105 12.62 -35.36 -15.74
C ALA A 105 11.80 -35.89 -14.55
N THR A 106 11.77 -37.22 -14.40
CA THR A 106 11.17 -37.93 -13.26
C THR A 106 12.09 -37.92 -12.04
N GLU A 107 11.62 -38.46 -10.91
CA GLU A 107 12.20 -38.27 -9.57
C GLU A 107 13.70 -38.61 -9.45
N ASN A 108 14.36 -37.92 -8.51
CA ASN A 108 15.77 -38.12 -8.15
C ASN A 108 16.76 -37.96 -9.31
N SER A 109 16.40 -37.20 -10.35
CA SER A 109 17.26 -36.97 -11.53
C SER A 109 18.28 -35.84 -11.29
N THR A 110 19.32 -35.77 -12.13
CA THR A 110 20.31 -34.67 -12.12
C THR A 110 20.39 -34.02 -13.50
N ILE A 111 20.03 -32.74 -13.61
CA ILE A 111 20.00 -32.01 -14.88
C ILE A 111 21.04 -30.89 -14.84
N ASN A 112 22.08 -31.00 -15.67
CA ASN A 112 23.12 -29.99 -15.80
C ASN A 112 23.00 -29.28 -17.15
N ILE A 113 22.86 -27.96 -17.12
CA ILE A 113 22.73 -27.09 -18.29
C ILE A 113 23.92 -26.13 -18.32
N GLU A 114 24.66 -26.11 -19.42
CA GLU A 114 25.85 -25.26 -19.59
C GLU A 114 25.82 -24.57 -20.97
N ASN A 115 25.95 -23.25 -21.06
CA ASN A 115 26.07 -22.52 -22.33
C ASN A 115 25.00 -22.96 -23.36
N THR A 116 23.74 -22.97 -22.94
CA THR A 116 22.61 -23.53 -23.71
C THR A 116 21.42 -22.57 -23.70
N ASN A 117 20.79 -22.37 -24.86
CA ASN A 117 19.61 -21.51 -24.99
C ASN A 117 18.32 -22.36 -24.97
N PHE A 118 17.26 -21.82 -24.36
CA PHE A 118 15.90 -22.37 -24.31
C PHE A 118 14.96 -21.29 -24.83
N LEU A 119 14.41 -21.49 -26.04
CA LEU A 119 13.71 -20.44 -26.80
C LEU A 119 12.31 -20.88 -27.22
N ASN A 120 11.31 -20.00 -27.07
CA ASN A 120 9.95 -20.21 -27.60
C ASN A 120 9.26 -21.51 -27.11
N HIS A 121 9.62 -22.03 -25.94
CA HIS A 121 9.00 -23.26 -25.42
C HIS A 121 7.60 -22.96 -24.86
N VAL A 122 6.56 -23.36 -25.59
CA VAL A 122 5.16 -23.28 -25.15
C VAL A 122 4.75 -24.63 -24.57
N SER A 123 4.38 -24.70 -23.31
CA SER A 123 4.04 -25.98 -22.67
C SER A 123 3.16 -25.82 -21.45
N LYS A 124 2.58 -26.93 -21.00
CA LYS A 124 2.04 -27.03 -19.66
C LYS A 124 3.20 -27.12 -18.66
N GLY A 125 3.24 -26.26 -17.66
CA GLY A 125 4.33 -26.25 -16.68
C GLY A 125 5.45 -25.30 -17.09
N ALA A 126 6.56 -25.82 -17.63
CA ALA A 126 7.81 -25.07 -17.88
C ALA A 126 8.65 -25.62 -19.03
N ALA A 127 9.58 -24.82 -19.58
CA ALA A 127 10.57 -25.30 -20.55
C ALA A 127 11.47 -26.41 -19.98
N LEU A 128 11.88 -26.31 -18.71
CA LEU A 128 12.59 -27.35 -17.97
C LEU A 128 11.79 -27.73 -16.71
N HIS A 129 11.38 -28.99 -16.59
CA HIS A 129 10.56 -29.48 -15.48
C HIS A 129 11.21 -30.70 -14.79
N GLY A 130 11.40 -30.60 -13.47
CA GLY A 130 11.88 -31.69 -12.61
C GLY A 130 10.87 -32.07 -11.52
N LEU A 131 10.64 -33.37 -11.34
CA LEU A 131 9.87 -33.94 -10.23
C LEU A 131 10.70 -34.08 -8.94
N GLU A 132 10.06 -34.64 -7.91
CA GLU A 132 10.58 -34.88 -6.56
C GLU A 132 12.05 -35.37 -6.51
N GLY A 133 12.87 -34.71 -5.69
CA GLY A 133 14.30 -35.03 -5.52
C GLY A 133 15.19 -34.63 -6.70
N THR A 134 14.69 -33.94 -7.73
CA THR A 134 15.54 -33.54 -8.88
C THR A 134 16.51 -32.42 -8.51
N VAL A 135 17.78 -32.61 -8.86
CA VAL A 135 18.84 -31.59 -8.75
C VAL A 135 19.05 -30.95 -10.12
N ILE A 136 18.93 -29.63 -10.21
CA ILE A 136 19.06 -28.86 -11.45
C ILE A 136 20.19 -27.83 -11.28
N THR A 137 21.16 -27.84 -12.18
CA THR A 137 22.22 -26.81 -12.25
C THR A 137 22.21 -26.16 -13.62
N VAL A 138 22.15 -24.83 -13.66
CA VAL A 138 22.13 -24.00 -14.87
C VAL A 138 23.29 -23.01 -14.83
N SER A 139 24.06 -22.92 -15.91
CA SER A 139 25.22 -22.03 -15.99
C SER A 139 25.43 -21.44 -17.40
N ASN A 140 25.72 -20.14 -17.47
CA ASN A 140 26.02 -19.44 -18.72
C ASN A 140 24.88 -19.54 -19.77
N SER A 141 23.62 -19.61 -19.33
CA SER A 141 22.49 -20.07 -20.14
C SER A 141 21.39 -19.03 -20.29
N THR A 142 20.60 -19.13 -21.37
CA THR A 142 19.52 -18.19 -21.68
C THR A 142 18.19 -18.93 -21.76
N PHE A 143 17.16 -18.41 -21.09
CA PHE A 143 15.77 -18.84 -21.23
C PHE A 143 14.95 -17.63 -21.68
N ASP A 144 14.59 -17.59 -22.97
CA ASP A 144 13.90 -16.45 -23.58
C ASP A 144 12.54 -16.84 -24.19
N ASN A 145 11.51 -16.04 -23.93
CA ASN A 145 10.18 -16.14 -24.52
C ASN A 145 9.52 -17.53 -24.34
N ASN A 146 9.68 -18.14 -23.16
CA ASN A 146 9.07 -19.44 -22.85
C ASN A 146 7.74 -19.25 -22.10
N ASP A 147 6.70 -19.99 -22.50
CA ASP A 147 5.33 -19.83 -22.01
C ASP A 147 4.84 -21.12 -21.34
N GLY A 148 4.72 -21.07 -20.02
CA GLY A 148 4.25 -22.15 -19.17
C GLY A 148 2.73 -22.16 -18.94
N THR A 149 1.98 -21.20 -19.51
CA THR A 149 0.56 -20.96 -19.18
C THR A 149 -0.42 -21.79 -20.01
N LEU A 150 0.08 -22.66 -20.90
CA LEU A 150 -0.78 -23.42 -21.80
C LEU A 150 -1.70 -24.42 -21.04
N PHE A 151 -3.00 -24.14 -21.03
CA PHE A 151 -4.08 -24.98 -20.52
C PHE A 151 -3.81 -25.60 -19.12
N SER A 152 -3.52 -24.78 -18.12
CA SER A 152 -3.30 -25.28 -16.76
C SER A 152 -4.60 -25.37 -15.94
N ASP A 153 -4.86 -26.60 -15.47
CA ASP A 153 -5.70 -26.98 -14.33
C ASP A 153 -4.81 -27.24 -13.09
N ARG A 154 -3.61 -26.64 -13.05
CA ARG A 154 -2.53 -26.98 -12.09
C ARG A 154 -1.76 -25.73 -11.64
N PRO A 155 -1.49 -25.56 -10.34
CA PRO A 155 -0.77 -24.40 -9.82
C PRO A 155 0.73 -24.35 -10.18
N PHE A 156 1.29 -25.41 -10.75
CA PHE A 156 2.72 -25.56 -11.02
C PHE A 156 3.08 -25.14 -12.46
N SER A 157 3.14 -23.83 -12.72
CA SER A 157 3.39 -23.23 -14.05
C SER A 157 4.34 -22.04 -14.00
N ALA A 158 5.43 -22.12 -14.77
CA ALA A 158 6.53 -21.15 -14.88
C ALA A 158 7.21 -21.26 -16.24
N GLY A 159 7.49 -20.18 -16.96
CA GLY A 159 7.93 -20.27 -18.36
C GLY A 159 9.25 -21.01 -18.55
N ALA A 160 10.27 -20.69 -17.74
CA ALA A 160 11.61 -21.23 -17.92
C ALA A 160 11.83 -22.54 -17.16
N ILE A 161 11.71 -22.55 -15.83
CA ILE A 161 12.04 -23.71 -14.98
C ILE A 161 11.00 -23.90 -13.88
N SER A 162 10.56 -25.14 -13.67
CA SER A 162 9.82 -25.53 -12.47
C SER A 162 10.41 -26.76 -11.80
N LEU A 163 10.59 -26.70 -10.48
CA LEU A 163 11.07 -27.79 -9.64
C LEU A 163 10.08 -28.05 -8.49
N PHE A 164 9.73 -29.32 -8.29
CA PHE A 164 8.82 -29.75 -7.22
C PHE A 164 9.53 -30.67 -6.22
N ALA A 165 9.62 -30.22 -4.97
CA ALA A 165 9.90 -30.93 -3.71
C ALA A 165 11.22 -31.72 -3.57
N TYR A 166 11.85 -31.57 -2.41
CA TYR A 166 13.06 -32.28 -1.96
C TYR A 166 14.27 -32.19 -2.91
N GLY A 167 14.24 -31.27 -3.87
CA GLY A 167 15.28 -31.08 -4.88
C GLY A 167 16.21 -29.92 -4.55
N SER A 168 16.97 -29.48 -5.54
CA SER A 168 17.63 -28.16 -5.50
C SER A 168 17.79 -27.58 -6.90
N LEU A 169 17.68 -26.25 -7.01
CA LEU A 169 17.93 -25.50 -8.24
C LEU A 169 19.09 -24.51 -8.00
N THR A 170 20.16 -24.63 -8.78
CA THR A 170 21.28 -23.69 -8.81
C THR A 170 21.36 -23.02 -10.18
N VAL A 171 21.33 -21.69 -10.22
CA VAL A 171 21.37 -20.86 -11.42
C VAL A 171 22.53 -19.88 -11.31
N LYS A 172 23.47 -19.91 -12.27
CA LYS A 172 24.65 -19.02 -12.25
C LYS A 172 24.90 -18.37 -13.61
N ASN A 173 25.28 -17.09 -13.65
CA ASN A 173 25.68 -16.38 -14.87
C ASN A 173 24.65 -16.55 -16.02
N SER A 174 23.35 -16.49 -15.73
CA SER A 174 22.29 -16.89 -16.67
C SER A 174 21.20 -15.83 -16.82
N ILE A 175 20.50 -15.85 -17.96
CA ILE A 175 19.57 -14.80 -18.40
C ILE A 175 18.18 -15.40 -18.61
N PHE A 176 17.16 -14.75 -18.06
CA PHE A 176 15.75 -15.15 -18.11
C PHE A 176 14.91 -13.97 -18.59
N THR A 177 14.46 -14.01 -19.84
CA THR A 177 13.75 -12.90 -20.50
C THR A 177 12.39 -13.31 -21.07
N ASN A 178 11.40 -12.42 -21.02
CA ASN A 178 10.09 -12.60 -21.67
C ASN A 178 9.31 -13.89 -21.27
N ASN A 179 9.68 -14.56 -20.16
CA ASN A 179 9.06 -15.83 -19.77
C ASN A 179 7.70 -15.60 -19.07
N LYS A 180 6.78 -16.55 -19.20
CA LYS A 180 5.40 -16.45 -18.70
C LYS A 180 4.98 -17.69 -17.91
N GLY A 181 4.32 -17.48 -16.79
CA GLY A 181 3.79 -18.54 -15.92
C GLY A 181 2.54 -18.10 -15.19
N TYR A 182 1.85 -19.02 -14.50
CA TYR A 182 0.75 -18.64 -13.60
C TYR A 182 1.21 -18.29 -12.18
N SER A 183 2.37 -18.81 -11.75
CA SER A 183 2.96 -18.58 -10.43
C SER A 183 4.48 -18.77 -10.53
N GLY A 184 5.25 -17.68 -10.63
CA GLY A 184 6.68 -17.71 -10.96
C GLY A 184 6.90 -17.62 -12.46
N ALA A 185 7.03 -16.41 -13.03
CA ALA A 185 7.03 -16.28 -14.50
C ALA A 185 8.23 -16.94 -15.19
N ALA A 186 9.41 -16.88 -14.57
CA ALA A 186 10.60 -17.60 -15.04
C ALA A 186 10.84 -18.87 -14.22
N LEU A 187 10.99 -18.75 -12.88
CA LEU A 187 11.26 -19.87 -11.98
C LEU A 187 10.09 -20.11 -11.02
N ARG A 188 9.69 -21.37 -10.86
CA ARG A 188 8.83 -21.82 -9.74
C ARG A 188 9.47 -22.99 -9.02
N VAL A 189 9.85 -22.77 -7.76
CA VAL A 189 10.43 -23.78 -6.89
C VAL A 189 9.47 -24.03 -5.73
N THR A 190 9.31 -25.29 -5.33
CA THR A 190 8.52 -25.65 -4.15
C THR A 190 9.30 -26.67 -3.33
N ALA A 191 9.31 -26.50 -2.01
CA ALA A 191 9.85 -27.44 -1.05
C ALA A 191 11.31 -27.88 -1.34
N SER A 192 12.14 -26.95 -1.84
CA SER A 192 13.48 -27.24 -2.37
C SER A 192 14.41 -26.03 -2.27
N ASP A 193 15.72 -26.26 -2.10
CA ASP A 193 16.72 -25.18 -2.06
C ASP A 193 16.87 -24.47 -3.42
N LEU A 194 17.06 -23.15 -3.41
CA LEU A 194 17.23 -22.32 -4.61
C LEU A 194 18.40 -21.34 -4.43
N ILE A 195 19.42 -21.46 -5.29
CA ILE A 195 20.59 -20.55 -5.33
C ILE A 195 20.64 -19.86 -6.70
N VAL A 196 20.67 -18.54 -6.70
CA VAL A 196 20.77 -17.68 -7.89
C VAL A 196 21.97 -16.75 -7.74
N GLU A 197 22.91 -16.79 -8.69
CA GLU A 197 24.13 -15.97 -8.69
C GLU A 197 24.39 -15.36 -10.08
N ASP A 198 24.93 -14.15 -10.12
CA ASP A 198 25.42 -13.48 -11.35
C ASP A 198 24.38 -13.39 -12.50
N SER A 199 23.07 -13.36 -12.19
CA SER A 199 22.01 -13.65 -13.17
C SER A 199 21.03 -12.48 -13.41
N LEU A 200 20.38 -12.47 -14.57
CA LEU A 200 19.44 -11.43 -15.01
C LEU A 200 18.05 -12.02 -15.25
N PHE A 201 17.03 -11.38 -14.68
CA PHE A 201 15.61 -11.67 -14.87
C PHE A 201 14.91 -10.39 -15.35
N MET A 202 14.51 -10.34 -16.62
CA MET A 202 13.98 -9.11 -17.22
C MET A 202 12.71 -9.36 -18.07
N ASP A 203 11.72 -8.46 -17.97
CA ASP A 203 10.48 -8.49 -18.74
C ASP A 203 9.67 -9.82 -18.61
N ASN A 204 9.79 -10.56 -17.50
CA ASN A 204 9.00 -11.78 -17.26
C ASN A 204 7.63 -11.43 -16.63
N ASP A 205 6.57 -12.19 -16.94
CA ASP A 205 5.18 -11.83 -16.56
C ASP A 205 4.37 -13.05 -16.05
N SER A 206 3.85 -12.97 -14.81
CA SER A 206 2.92 -13.93 -14.20
C SER A 206 1.52 -13.37 -13.93
N THR A 207 1.16 -12.22 -14.54
CA THR A 207 -0.13 -11.55 -14.32
C THR A 207 -1.33 -12.38 -14.77
N LEU A 208 -1.14 -13.32 -15.71
CA LEU A 208 -2.15 -14.31 -16.11
C LEU A 208 -2.65 -15.22 -14.96
N GLY A 209 -1.92 -15.27 -13.84
CA GLY A 209 -2.36 -15.93 -12.60
C GLY A 209 -3.51 -15.23 -11.87
N ALA A 210 -3.81 -13.96 -12.19
CA ALA A 210 -4.81 -13.14 -11.50
C ALA A 210 -6.20 -13.81 -11.38
N ASP A 211 -6.68 -14.41 -12.47
CA ASP A 211 -8.08 -14.87 -12.62
C ASP A 211 -8.35 -16.30 -12.13
N GLN A 212 -7.31 -17.05 -11.73
CA GLN A 212 -7.40 -18.50 -11.58
C GLN A 212 -7.88 -18.92 -10.19
N ASN A 213 -9.19 -18.93 -9.99
CA ASN A 213 -9.89 -19.32 -8.74
C ASN A 213 -9.55 -20.71 -8.15
N PHE A 214 -8.82 -21.56 -8.87
CA PHE A 214 -8.35 -22.88 -8.41
C PHE A 214 -6.91 -22.88 -7.87
N LEU A 215 -6.26 -21.72 -7.82
CA LEU A 215 -4.97 -21.55 -7.14
C LEU A 215 -5.19 -21.22 -5.66
N GLU A 216 -4.43 -21.85 -4.77
CA GLU A 216 -4.52 -21.59 -3.32
C GLU A 216 -4.11 -20.14 -3.00
N VAL A 217 -3.09 -19.62 -3.70
CA VAL A 217 -2.85 -18.19 -3.93
C VAL A 217 -2.79 -17.94 -5.45
N PRO A 218 -3.67 -17.11 -6.05
CA PRO A 218 -3.63 -16.82 -7.47
C PRO A 218 -2.57 -15.78 -7.84
N GLY A 219 -1.71 -16.12 -8.80
CA GLY A 219 -0.56 -15.31 -9.21
C GLY A 219 0.74 -15.70 -8.47
N GLY A 220 1.56 -14.68 -8.20
CA GLY A 220 2.81 -14.79 -7.46
C GLY A 220 4.06 -14.71 -8.36
N GLY A 221 5.09 -14.00 -7.91
CA GLY A 221 6.47 -14.10 -8.39
C GLY A 221 6.66 -13.73 -9.86
N GLY A 222 6.79 -12.45 -10.17
CA GLY A 222 6.90 -11.97 -11.56
C GLY A 222 8.19 -12.40 -12.27
N ALA A 223 9.20 -12.86 -11.53
CA ALA A 223 10.31 -13.67 -12.04
C ALA A 223 10.44 -15.00 -11.29
N ILE A 224 10.46 -14.97 -9.95
CA ILE A 224 10.68 -16.13 -9.09
C ILE A 224 9.51 -16.31 -8.13
N TYR A 225 8.97 -17.54 -8.06
CA TYR A 225 8.06 -18.02 -7.03
C TYR A 225 8.73 -19.14 -6.25
N LEU A 226 8.81 -18.99 -4.92
CA LEU A 226 9.26 -20.02 -4.00
C LEU A 226 8.25 -20.23 -2.86
N ASP A 227 7.99 -21.49 -2.55
CA ASP A 227 7.06 -21.98 -1.52
C ASP A 227 7.71 -23.15 -0.76
N GLY A 228 8.26 -22.84 0.43
CA GLY A 228 9.10 -23.73 1.22
C GLY A 228 10.48 -23.97 0.61
N ALA A 229 11.55 -23.79 1.40
CA ALA A 229 12.88 -24.29 1.07
C ALA A 229 13.16 -25.64 1.75
N SER A 230 12.57 -25.88 2.93
CA SER A 230 12.50 -27.20 3.60
C SER A 230 11.05 -27.70 3.72
N VAL A 231 10.86 -28.98 4.06
CA VAL A 231 9.54 -29.64 4.16
C VAL A 231 9.52 -30.74 5.22
N PRO A 232 8.32 -31.14 5.73
CA PRO A 232 8.19 -32.28 6.63
C PRO A 232 8.98 -33.50 6.14
N ASN A 233 9.70 -34.15 7.06
CA ASN A 233 10.68 -35.22 6.85
C ASN A 233 12.10 -34.79 6.39
N ASP A 234 12.35 -33.53 6.01
CA ASP A 234 13.71 -32.99 5.95
C ASP A 234 14.24 -32.83 7.39
N PRO A 235 15.46 -33.29 7.74
CA PRO A 235 16.04 -33.04 9.07
C PRO A 235 16.20 -31.55 9.41
N ARG A 236 16.13 -30.66 8.41
CA ARG A 236 16.16 -29.19 8.54
C ARG A 236 14.80 -28.57 8.89
N PHE A 237 13.71 -29.31 8.69
CA PHE A 237 12.35 -28.84 8.96
C PHE A 237 11.99 -29.00 10.44
N TYR A 238 11.35 -27.99 11.03
CA TYR A 238 11.13 -27.91 12.48
C TYR A 238 9.69 -27.53 12.83
N GLU A 239 9.06 -28.26 13.76
CA GLU A 239 7.64 -28.12 14.13
C GLU A 239 7.43 -27.46 15.53
N GLY A 240 8.46 -26.89 16.15
CA GLY A 240 8.42 -26.36 17.53
C GLY A 240 8.81 -24.89 17.67
N GLU A 241 8.98 -24.44 18.92
CA GLU A 241 9.54 -23.12 19.25
C GLU A 241 11.00 -23.02 18.81
N LEU A 242 11.33 -22.07 17.94
CA LEU A 242 12.62 -21.97 17.26
C LEU A 242 13.71 -21.36 18.16
N GLU A 243 14.86 -22.03 18.26
CA GLU A 243 16.09 -21.38 18.73
C GLU A 243 16.69 -20.53 17.59
N ARG A 244 17.49 -19.51 17.94
CA ARG A 244 17.95 -18.44 17.02
C ARG A 244 18.92 -18.87 15.90
N GLU A 245 19.26 -20.14 15.79
CA GLU A 245 20.16 -20.73 14.78
C GLU A 245 19.58 -22.05 14.24
N THR A 246 18.65 -22.00 13.27
CA THR A 246 18.12 -23.20 12.61
C THR A 246 18.76 -23.48 11.25
N GLU A 247 19.10 -24.75 11.02
CA GLU A 247 19.70 -25.26 9.77
C GLU A 247 18.70 -25.38 8.60
N GLY A 248 17.77 -24.43 8.42
CA GLY A 248 16.65 -24.53 7.47
C GLY A 248 17.02 -24.64 5.98
N GLY A 249 15.99 -24.72 5.13
CA GLY A 249 16.20 -24.66 3.68
C GLY A 249 16.67 -23.27 3.24
N VAL A 250 17.43 -23.19 2.14
CA VAL A 250 18.03 -21.94 1.68
C VAL A 250 17.44 -21.50 0.33
N PHE A 251 16.76 -20.36 0.35
CA PHE A 251 16.61 -19.51 -0.82
C PHE A 251 17.66 -18.39 -0.78
N SER A 252 18.43 -18.24 -1.85
CA SER A 252 19.41 -17.16 -1.93
C SER A 252 19.63 -16.61 -3.33
N VAL A 253 19.74 -15.28 -3.40
CA VAL A 253 20.00 -14.47 -4.59
C VAL A 253 21.22 -13.61 -4.31
N ARG A 254 22.24 -13.65 -5.17
CA ARG A 254 23.44 -12.79 -5.07
C ARG A 254 23.86 -12.20 -6.42
N ASN A 255 24.39 -10.97 -6.40
CA ASN A 255 24.97 -10.31 -7.59
C ASN A 255 24.06 -10.40 -8.83
N SER A 256 22.75 -10.21 -8.66
CA SER A 256 21.73 -10.50 -9.69
C SER A 256 20.77 -9.34 -9.89
N ARG A 257 20.20 -9.22 -11.10
CA ARG A 257 19.32 -8.12 -11.49
C ARG A 257 17.92 -8.61 -11.89
N PHE A 258 16.90 -7.92 -11.41
CA PHE A 258 15.48 -8.19 -11.64
C PHE A 258 14.79 -6.92 -12.13
N GLU A 259 14.48 -6.84 -13.43
CA GLU A 259 14.03 -5.60 -14.08
C GLU A 259 12.71 -5.77 -14.86
N ASN A 260 11.77 -4.83 -14.68
CA ASN A 260 10.48 -4.79 -15.40
C ASN A 260 9.59 -6.05 -15.28
N ASN A 261 9.83 -6.92 -14.30
CA ASN A 261 9.03 -8.14 -14.13
C ASN A 261 7.66 -7.81 -13.54
N ARG A 262 6.64 -8.63 -13.85
CA ARG A 262 5.25 -8.33 -13.51
C ARG A 262 4.54 -9.54 -12.91
N ALA A 263 3.83 -9.34 -11.81
CA ALA A 263 3.05 -10.36 -11.13
C ALA A 263 1.60 -9.92 -10.91
N ALA A 264 0.72 -10.89 -10.64
CA ALA A 264 -0.52 -10.64 -9.90
C ALA A 264 -0.39 -11.21 -8.48
N GLY A 265 -1.11 -10.67 -7.49
CA GLY A 265 -1.13 -11.23 -6.14
C GLY A 265 0.05 -10.80 -5.26
N GLU A 266 1.22 -11.39 -5.45
CA GLU A 266 2.36 -11.25 -4.54
C GLU A 266 3.72 -11.23 -5.29
N GLY A 267 4.66 -10.38 -4.89
CA GLY A 267 6.06 -10.42 -5.34
C GLY A 267 6.27 -10.08 -6.82
N GLY A 268 6.27 -8.78 -7.16
CA GLY A 268 6.40 -8.30 -8.55
C GLY A 268 7.68 -8.75 -9.28
N ALA A 269 8.78 -9.00 -8.56
CA ALA A 269 9.88 -9.83 -9.04
C ALA A 269 9.97 -11.18 -8.29
N ILE A 270 9.97 -11.14 -6.95
CA ILE A 270 10.27 -12.31 -6.12
C ILE A 270 9.14 -12.54 -5.11
N LEU A 271 8.48 -13.69 -5.19
CA LEU A 271 7.81 -14.30 -4.05
C LEU A 271 8.75 -15.32 -3.42
N ALA A 272 9.06 -15.13 -2.14
CA ALA A 272 9.81 -16.06 -1.30
C ALA A 272 9.00 -16.40 -0.04
N TYR A 273 8.09 -17.38 -0.17
CA TYR A 273 7.40 -17.95 0.99
C TYR A 273 8.36 -18.97 1.64
N GLY A 274 9.28 -18.51 2.47
CA GLY A 274 10.02 -19.38 3.40
C GLY A 274 9.15 -19.72 4.61
N TYR A 275 9.28 -20.94 5.14
CA TYR A 275 8.75 -21.27 6.47
C TYR A 275 9.66 -20.68 7.55
N ASN A 276 9.20 -20.66 8.81
CA ASN A 276 9.87 -19.91 9.88
C ASN A 276 11.34 -20.33 10.11
N GLN A 277 11.73 -21.57 9.81
CA GLN A 277 13.12 -22.04 9.88
C GLN A 277 13.98 -21.72 8.64
N ASP A 278 13.36 -21.44 7.48
CA ASP A 278 14.03 -21.28 6.19
C ASP A 278 14.73 -19.91 6.06
N GLN A 279 15.83 -19.88 5.31
CA GLN A 279 16.63 -18.68 5.05
C GLN A 279 16.28 -18.07 3.69
N VAL A 280 16.03 -16.77 3.66
CA VAL A 280 15.71 -15.96 2.47
C VAL A 280 16.75 -14.85 2.37
N ILE A 281 17.83 -15.09 1.60
CA ILE A 281 19.03 -14.24 1.59
C ILE A 281 19.22 -13.56 0.24
N ILE A 282 19.03 -12.24 0.17
CA ILE A 282 19.18 -11.42 -1.05
C ILE A 282 20.33 -10.44 -0.85
N LYS A 283 21.43 -10.60 -1.60
CA LYS A 283 22.63 -9.75 -1.48
C LYS A 283 23.14 -9.17 -2.79
N ASP A 284 23.82 -8.03 -2.72
CA ASP A 284 24.59 -7.44 -3.83
C ASP A 284 23.76 -7.24 -5.12
N SER A 285 22.44 -7.04 -5.01
CA SER A 285 21.49 -7.23 -6.12
C SER A 285 20.70 -5.96 -6.47
N GLU A 286 20.10 -5.95 -7.66
CA GLU A 286 19.29 -4.84 -8.18
C GLU A 286 17.89 -5.35 -8.55
N ILE A 287 16.84 -4.80 -7.95
CA ILE A 287 15.45 -5.24 -8.14
C ILE A 287 14.64 -3.99 -8.45
N ILE A 288 14.43 -3.70 -9.75
CA ILE A 288 13.91 -2.41 -10.21
C ILE A 288 12.75 -2.48 -11.22
N ASN A 289 11.91 -1.45 -11.22
CA ASN A 289 10.80 -1.25 -12.15
C ASN A 289 9.75 -2.39 -12.17
N ASN A 290 9.71 -3.28 -11.18
CA ASN A 290 8.82 -4.44 -11.17
C ASN A 290 7.42 -4.04 -10.66
N GLU A 291 6.36 -4.76 -11.09
CA GLU A 291 4.96 -4.43 -10.76
C GLU A 291 4.21 -5.65 -10.21
N VAL A 292 3.45 -5.49 -9.12
CA VAL A 292 2.40 -6.44 -8.71
C VAL A 292 1.02 -5.81 -8.81
N ILE A 293 0.17 -6.39 -9.65
CA ILE A 293 -1.24 -6.03 -9.81
C ILE A 293 -2.14 -6.86 -8.89
N GLU A 294 -3.37 -6.41 -8.68
CA GLU A 294 -4.37 -7.17 -7.94
C GLU A 294 -4.74 -8.48 -8.65
N ASN A 295 -4.92 -9.56 -7.86
CA ASN A 295 -5.61 -10.78 -8.30
C ASN A 295 -7.12 -10.72 -7.96
N VAL A 296 -7.91 -11.74 -8.33
CA VAL A 296 -9.36 -11.80 -8.03
C VAL A 296 -9.76 -11.80 -6.55
N ARG A 297 -8.79 -11.71 -5.62
CA ARG A 297 -9.04 -11.55 -4.18
C ARG A 297 -8.68 -10.14 -3.66
N GLY A 298 -8.31 -9.19 -4.53
CA GLY A 298 -7.86 -7.85 -4.15
C GLY A 298 -6.46 -7.83 -3.50
N ILE A 299 -5.67 -8.88 -3.73
CA ILE A 299 -4.31 -9.00 -3.16
C ILE A 299 -3.31 -8.47 -4.18
N ALA A 300 -2.51 -7.49 -3.75
CA ALA A 300 -1.27 -7.05 -4.39
C ALA A 300 -0.26 -6.74 -3.27
N GLN A 301 0.82 -7.51 -3.15
CA GLN A 301 1.75 -7.40 -2.01
C GLN A 301 3.21 -7.53 -2.47
N GLY A 302 4.05 -6.54 -2.17
CA GLY A 302 5.48 -6.59 -2.48
C GLY A 302 5.77 -6.35 -3.96
N GLY A 303 5.82 -5.08 -4.39
CA GLY A 303 6.07 -4.71 -5.79
C GLY A 303 7.44 -5.14 -6.32
N ALA A 304 8.44 -5.26 -5.45
CA ALA A 304 9.71 -5.92 -5.76
C ALA A 304 9.75 -7.33 -5.16
N ILE A 305 9.62 -7.43 -3.84
CA ILE A 305 9.78 -8.66 -3.06
C ILE A 305 8.60 -8.86 -2.11
N ARG A 306 8.11 -10.09 -2.00
CA ARG A 306 7.30 -10.58 -0.87
C ARG A 306 8.07 -11.72 -0.21
N ALA A 307 8.41 -11.61 1.07
CA ALA A 307 9.25 -12.56 1.79
C ALA A 307 8.66 -13.06 3.13
N SER A 308 9.04 -14.28 3.54
CA SER A 308 8.82 -14.84 4.88
C SER A 308 9.93 -15.84 5.25
N GLY A 309 10.13 -16.11 6.54
CA GLY A 309 11.25 -16.90 7.08
C GLY A 309 12.32 -16.00 7.73
N PHE A 310 13.54 -16.49 7.88
CA PHE A 310 14.70 -15.65 8.23
C PHE A 310 15.13 -14.84 7.01
N VAL A 311 14.71 -13.57 6.95
CA VAL A 311 14.97 -12.69 5.80
C VAL A 311 16.25 -11.88 6.04
N GLU A 312 17.22 -11.98 5.13
CA GLU A 312 18.44 -11.16 5.11
C GLU A 312 18.52 -10.41 3.77
N ILE A 313 18.52 -9.08 3.81
CA ILE A 313 18.73 -8.22 2.64
C ILE A 313 19.97 -7.34 2.88
N ASP A 314 20.95 -7.40 1.99
CA ASP A 314 22.23 -6.69 2.17
C ASP A 314 22.74 -6.11 0.83
N ASN A 315 23.31 -4.91 0.86
CA ASN A 315 23.94 -4.25 -0.30
C ASN A 315 23.07 -4.29 -1.57
N THR A 316 21.74 -4.08 -1.43
CA THR A 316 20.75 -4.35 -2.47
C THR A 316 19.94 -3.09 -2.81
N THR A 317 19.75 -2.82 -4.10
CA THR A 317 18.94 -1.70 -4.60
C THR A 317 17.55 -2.18 -5.00
N ILE A 318 16.50 -1.64 -4.37
CA ILE A 318 15.09 -1.90 -4.63
C ILE A 318 14.48 -0.57 -5.08
N ALA A 319 14.26 -0.38 -6.39
CA ALA A 319 13.87 0.94 -6.91
C ALA A 319 12.79 0.96 -8.02
N ASN A 320 11.95 1.99 -8.03
CA ASN A 320 10.84 2.18 -8.98
C ASN A 320 9.81 1.04 -9.03
N ASN A 321 9.78 0.14 -8.04
CA ASN A 321 8.85 -0.98 -8.02
C ASN A 321 7.46 -0.54 -7.54
N LYS A 322 6.41 -1.24 -7.96
CA LYS A 322 5.03 -0.85 -7.68
C LYS A 322 4.17 -2.00 -7.20
N SER A 323 3.44 -1.77 -6.11
CA SER A 323 2.32 -2.59 -5.67
C SER A 323 1.01 -1.85 -5.91
N ALA A 324 -0.01 -2.56 -6.38
CA ALA A 324 -1.36 -2.02 -6.48
C ALA A 324 -2.06 -1.92 -5.10
N ASN A 325 -1.47 -2.46 -4.03
CA ASN A 325 -2.04 -2.41 -2.68
C ASN A 325 -0.92 -2.25 -1.62
N LEU A 326 -0.32 -3.32 -1.09
CA LEU A 326 0.61 -3.23 0.05
C LEU A 326 2.09 -3.40 -0.36
N GLY A 327 3.00 -2.64 0.25
CA GLY A 327 4.46 -2.86 0.16
C GLY A 327 5.03 -2.62 -1.25
N GLY A 328 5.38 -1.38 -1.59
CA GLY A 328 5.81 -1.03 -2.96
C GLY A 328 7.16 -1.63 -3.33
N GLY A 329 8.14 -1.57 -2.42
CA GLY A 329 9.39 -2.32 -2.52
C GLY A 329 9.23 -3.73 -1.96
N LEU A 330 9.05 -3.83 -0.65
CA LEU A 330 9.12 -5.08 0.11
C LEU A 330 7.86 -5.31 0.95
N TYR A 331 7.37 -6.55 0.98
CA TYR A 331 6.37 -7.03 1.93
C TYR A 331 6.95 -8.18 2.77
N ILE A 332 6.91 -8.06 4.09
CA ILE A 332 7.39 -9.08 5.04
C ILE A 332 6.20 -9.74 5.76
N LEU A 333 6.29 -11.06 5.98
CA LEU A 333 5.29 -11.84 6.69
C LEU A 333 5.96 -12.91 7.58
N GLY A 334 5.38 -13.21 8.74
CA GLY A 334 5.84 -14.26 9.67
C GLY A 334 6.19 -13.71 11.04
N GLU A 335 6.71 -14.58 11.92
CA GLU A 335 7.05 -14.26 13.33
C GLU A 335 8.58 -14.12 13.55
N VAL A 336 9.35 -14.26 12.48
CA VAL A 336 10.80 -14.49 12.50
C VAL A 336 11.54 -13.21 12.09
N PRO A 337 12.71 -12.87 12.69
CA PRO A 337 13.38 -11.61 12.40
C PRO A 337 13.76 -11.42 10.92
N ALA A 338 13.71 -10.17 10.47
CA ALA A 338 14.27 -9.75 9.19
C ALA A 338 15.37 -8.70 9.42
N GLU A 339 16.52 -8.90 8.76
CA GLU A 339 17.68 -8.00 8.82
C GLU A 339 17.89 -7.35 7.43
N ILE A 340 17.92 -6.02 7.39
CA ILE A 340 18.10 -5.23 6.17
C ILE A 340 19.31 -4.31 6.38
N SER A 341 20.29 -4.36 5.49
CA SER A 341 21.54 -3.58 5.65
C SER A 341 22.11 -3.04 4.34
N ASN A 342 22.84 -1.93 4.42
CA ASN A 342 23.63 -1.36 3.32
C ASN A 342 22.85 -1.10 2.01
N SER A 343 21.52 -0.97 2.08
CA SER A 343 20.61 -1.11 0.94
C SER A 343 19.95 0.22 0.53
N THR A 344 19.28 0.24 -0.62
CA THR A 344 18.59 1.44 -1.12
C THR A 344 17.18 1.11 -1.56
N PHE A 345 16.19 1.77 -0.96
CA PHE A 345 14.81 1.80 -1.41
C PHE A 345 14.52 3.16 -2.05
N ALA A 346 14.26 3.22 -3.36
CA ALA A 346 14.02 4.49 -4.04
C ALA A 346 12.81 4.48 -4.98
N ASN A 347 11.95 5.49 -4.92
CA ASN A 347 10.81 5.67 -5.85
C ASN A 347 9.82 4.49 -5.91
N ASN A 348 9.78 3.60 -4.91
CA ASN A 348 8.85 2.48 -4.88
C ASN A 348 7.43 2.95 -4.50
N GLN A 349 6.37 2.32 -5.02
CA GLN A 349 4.99 2.84 -4.97
C GLN A 349 3.98 1.81 -4.45
N ALA A 350 3.05 2.22 -3.58
CA ALA A 350 2.00 1.38 -3.00
C ALA A 350 0.69 2.16 -2.76
N VAL A 351 -0.33 1.50 -2.19
CA VAL A 351 -1.43 2.13 -1.44
C VAL A 351 -1.01 2.38 0.00
N ASP A 352 -0.41 1.38 0.65
CA ASP A 352 0.19 1.46 1.99
C ASP A 352 1.65 0.92 1.99
N GLY A 353 2.57 1.61 2.68
CA GLY A 353 3.95 1.15 2.84
C GLY A 353 4.76 1.22 1.55
N GLY A 354 5.10 2.42 1.09
CA GLY A 354 5.73 2.66 -0.22
C GLY A 354 7.06 1.92 -0.41
N ALA A 355 7.97 1.96 0.57
CA ALA A 355 9.19 1.17 0.54
C ALA A 355 9.00 -0.24 1.13
N ILE A 356 8.43 -0.35 2.34
CA ILE A 356 8.32 -1.59 3.12
C ILE A 356 6.95 -1.68 3.81
N TYR A 357 6.36 -2.89 3.82
CA TYR A 357 5.18 -3.21 4.61
C TYR A 357 5.43 -4.45 5.49
N ASN A 358 5.25 -4.32 6.80
CA ASN A 358 5.32 -5.42 7.76
C ASN A 358 3.91 -5.98 8.03
N GLY A 359 3.70 -7.24 7.65
CA GLY A 359 2.40 -7.90 7.62
C GLY A 359 1.88 -8.39 8.98
N LEU A 360 0.97 -9.36 8.92
CA LEU A 360 0.45 -10.05 10.11
C LEU A 360 1.50 -11.01 10.70
N TRP A 361 1.29 -11.37 11.96
CA TRP A 361 2.18 -12.18 12.82
C TRP A 361 3.52 -11.52 13.20
N GLY A 362 4.06 -10.65 12.34
CA GLY A 362 5.03 -9.61 12.68
C GLY A 362 6.46 -10.08 13.02
N SER A 363 7.34 -9.96 12.03
CA SER A 363 8.78 -10.00 12.23
C SER A 363 9.25 -8.83 13.11
N LYS A 364 10.22 -9.07 14.01
CA LYS A 364 11.11 -7.97 14.43
C LYS A 364 11.98 -7.60 13.24
N ILE A 365 12.06 -6.32 12.88
CA ILE A 365 12.84 -5.87 11.72
C ILE A 365 13.97 -4.96 12.19
N GLU A 366 15.20 -5.26 11.78
CA GLU A 366 16.41 -4.49 12.07
C GLU A 366 16.97 -3.94 10.74
N ILE A 367 17.07 -2.62 10.62
CA ILE A 367 17.42 -1.90 9.40
C ILE A 367 18.64 -1.01 9.66
N ASN A 368 19.73 -1.19 8.90
CA ASN A 368 21.02 -0.52 9.16
C ASN A 368 21.61 0.08 7.87
N ASN A 369 22.21 1.27 7.94
CA ASN A 369 22.94 1.90 6.82
C ASN A 369 22.16 1.87 5.49
N THR A 370 20.85 2.12 5.53
CA THR A 370 19.93 1.93 4.41
C THR A 370 19.25 3.26 4.03
N SER A 371 19.09 3.54 2.74
CA SER A 371 18.57 4.81 2.24
C SER A 371 17.16 4.68 1.63
N PHE A 372 16.25 5.59 1.98
CA PHE A 372 14.84 5.65 1.59
C PHE A 372 14.50 6.98 0.89
N ASP A 373 14.59 7.03 -0.45
CA ASP A 373 14.38 8.27 -1.24
C ASP A 373 13.14 8.21 -2.15
N SER A 374 12.27 9.19 -2.05
CA SER A 374 11.15 9.43 -3.00
C SER A 374 10.15 8.26 -3.13
N ASN A 375 10.08 7.34 -2.17
CA ASN A 375 9.11 6.24 -2.14
C ASN A 375 7.72 6.78 -1.79
N SER A 376 6.66 6.16 -2.32
CA SER A 376 5.31 6.63 -2.10
C SER A 376 4.25 5.56 -1.82
N ALA A 377 3.26 5.96 -1.03
CA ALA A 377 1.98 5.27 -0.83
C ALA A 377 0.85 6.11 -1.48
N THR A 378 -0.42 5.74 -1.31
CA THR A 378 -1.56 6.65 -1.57
C THR A 378 -2.30 7.03 -0.30
N ASN A 379 -2.26 6.17 0.72
CA ASN A 379 -2.94 6.36 1.99
C ASN A 379 -1.92 6.62 3.10
N GLU A 380 -1.16 5.60 3.50
CA GLU A 380 -0.29 5.68 4.68
C GLU A 380 1.14 5.20 4.44
N ALA A 381 2.08 5.91 5.08
CA ALA A 381 3.52 5.67 5.10
C ALA A 381 4.20 5.45 3.74
N GLY A 382 4.70 6.52 3.14
CA GLY A 382 5.59 6.45 1.96
C GLY A 382 6.84 5.57 2.17
N VAL A 383 7.30 5.40 3.42
CA VAL A 383 8.43 4.52 3.76
C VAL A 383 7.98 3.17 4.32
N PHE A 384 7.57 3.09 5.59
CA PHE A 384 7.41 1.84 6.33
C PHE A 384 6.05 1.78 7.04
N PHE A 385 5.31 0.68 6.87
CA PHE A 385 4.02 0.45 7.52
C PHE A 385 4.07 -0.81 8.42
N ASN A 386 3.56 -0.75 9.66
CA ASN A 386 3.75 -1.78 10.69
C ASN A 386 2.44 -2.33 11.28
N LYS A 387 1.73 -3.17 10.51
CA LYS A 387 0.38 -3.66 10.88
C LYS A 387 0.27 -4.34 12.25
N ASN A 388 1.36 -4.86 12.78
CA ASN A 388 1.43 -5.66 14.00
C ASN A 388 1.94 -4.91 15.24
N LYS A 389 2.42 -3.66 15.11
CA LYS A 389 2.99 -2.83 16.19
C LYS A 389 4.18 -3.45 16.97
N ILE A 390 4.92 -4.38 16.38
CA ILE A 390 6.17 -4.92 16.96
C ILE A 390 7.33 -3.98 16.63
N SER A 391 8.26 -3.80 17.58
CA SER A 391 9.37 -2.85 17.46
C SER A 391 10.25 -3.11 16.24
N VAL A 392 10.37 -2.08 15.40
CA VAL A 392 11.33 -1.98 14.29
C VAL A 392 12.49 -1.12 14.76
N THR A 393 13.70 -1.40 14.29
CA THR A 393 14.90 -0.62 14.63
C THR A 393 15.56 -0.12 13.36
N PHE A 394 15.72 1.20 13.24
CA PHE A 394 16.56 1.83 12.22
C PHE A 394 17.87 2.30 12.86
N GLN A 395 18.97 2.16 12.13
CA GLN A 395 20.30 2.64 12.52
C GLN A 395 21.02 3.21 11.29
N ASP A 396 21.72 4.35 11.44
CA ASP A 396 22.61 4.93 10.42
C ASP A 396 21.91 5.13 9.04
N SER A 397 20.58 5.32 9.02
CA SER A 397 19.72 5.17 7.83
C SER A 397 19.12 6.50 7.37
N GLN A 398 19.03 6.71 6.05
CA GLN A 398 18.74 8.03 5.47
C GLN A 398 17.36 8.06 4.81
N PHE A 399 16.64 9.17 4.93
CA PHE A 399 15.26 9.31 4.45
C PHE A 399 15.08 10.66 3.75
N ALA A 400 14.45 10.67 2.57
CA ALA A 400 14.19 11.89 1.80
C ALA A 400 12.95 11.77 0.89
N ASN A 401 12.19 12.86 0.72
CA ASN A 401 11.17 13.03 -0.33
C ASN A 401 10.02 12.00 -0.38
N ASN A 402 9.84 11.15 0.63
CA ASN A 402 8.79 10.11 0.63
C ASN A 402 7.39 10.72 0.86
N THR A 403 6.30 10.08 0.38
CA THR A 403 4.92 10.63 0.48
C THR A 403 3.83 9.54 0.42
N PRO A 404 2.69 9.61 1.12
CA PRO A 404 2.30 10.59 2.10
C PRO A 404 2.97 10.28 3.44
N ASP A 405 3.36 11.33 4.14
CA ASP A 405 3.81 11.24 5.52
C ASP A 405 2.60 11.34 6.45
N ASN A 406 1.80 10.27 6.51
CA ASN A 406 1.20 9.90 7.80
C ASN A 406 2.34 9.25 8.60
N ILE A 407 3.02 10.06 9.43
CA ILE A 407 4.33 9.73 10.00
C ILE A 407 4.28 8.76 11.20
N ASN A 408 3.08 8.36 11.61
CA ASN A 408 2.75 7.64 12.85
C ASN A 408 3.31 6.20 13.01
N ASP A 409 4.20 5.74 12.12
CA ASP A 409 4.71 4.36 12.15
C ASP A 409 6.16 4.18 11.63
N VAL A 410 6.93 5.28 11.52
CA VAL A 410 8.33 5.25 11.05
C VAL A 410 9.27 5.87 12.08
N SER A 411 10.18 5.06 12.62
CA SER A 411 11.30 5.54 13.45
C SER A 411 12.43 6.03 12.54
N PHE A 412 12.92 7.24 12.77
CA PHE A 412 13.99 7.86 11.98
C PHE A 412 15.28 7.98 12.80
N ASP A 413 16.39 7.43 12.28
CA ASP A 413 17.74 7.71 12.79
C ASP A 413 18.64 8.33 11.72
N SER A 414 18.85 9.65 11.85
CA SER A 414 20.22 10.15 11.78
C SER A 414 20.47 11.13 12.93
N SER A 415 21.09 10.64 14.00
CA SER A 415 21.67 11.39 15.13
C SER A 415 20.72 12.20 16.03
N ILE A 416 20.01 11.58 16.98
CA ILE A 416 18.78 10.81 16.74
C ILE A 416 17.69 11.57 17.50
N PRO A 417 16.42 11.66 17.04
CA PRO A 417 15.33 11.94 17.96
C PRO A 417 15.32 10.96 19.14
N ASP A 418 15.21 11.39 20.41
CA ASP A 418 14.88 10.45 21.49
C ASP A 418 13.39 10.07 21.35
N ILE A 419 13.13 8.88 20.81
CA ILE A 419 11.78 8.40 20.51
C ILE A 419 11.25 7.65 21.73
N VAL A 420 10.31 8.25 22.46
CA VAL A 420 9.77 7.70 23.71
C VAL A 420 8.25 7.68 23.68
N TYR A 421 7.69 6.47 23.65
CA TYR A 421 6.27 6.22 23.82
C TYR A 421 5.95 5.91 25.28
N GLY A 422 4.89 6.53 25.81
CA GLY A 422 4.30 6.24 27.10
C GLY A 422 3.46 4.96 27.10
N THR A 423 2.58 4.86 28.08
CA THR A 423 1.67 3.73 28.27
C THR A 423 0.21 4.19 28.28
N ASN A 424 -0.72 3.34 28.74
CA ASN A 424 -2.11 3.76 28.95
C ASN A 424 -2.34 4.13 30.43
N SER A 425 -1.42 4.92 31.00
CA SER A 425 -1.35 5.29 32.42
C SER A 425 -0.38 6.45 32.59
N SER A 426 -0.73 7.42 33.46
CA SER A 426 0.05 8.63 33.69
C SER A 426 1.56 8.40 33.85
N ASP A 427 2.30 8.81 32.84
CA ASP A 427 3.74 8.67 32.67
C ASP A 427 4.47 10.02 32.83
N THR A 428 5.80 9.98 32.85
CA THR A 428 6.65 11.17 32.84
C THR A 428 7.76 10.94 31.83
N ILE A 429 7.55 11.46 30.63
CA ILE A 429 8.37 11.28 29.45
C ILE A 429 9.33 12.46 29.34
N VAL A 430 10.63 12.18 29.20
CA VAL A 430 11.64 13.23 29.17
C VAL A 430 12.75 12.92 28.18
N GLY A 431 12.89 13.77 27.17
CA GLY A 431 13.90 13.77 26.13
C GLY A 431 15.24 14.33 26.59
N ARG A 432 15.97 14.97 25.68
CA ARG A 432 17.40 15.30 25.79
C ARG A 432 17.72 16.60 25.08
N ASP A 433 18.95 17.07 25.26
CA ASP A 433 19.55 18.24 24.62
C ASP A 433 19.86 18.01 23.10
N GLN A 434 19.01 17.21 22.44
CA GLN A 434 18.93 16.89 21.01
C GLN A 434 17.46 16.60 20.69
N ASN A 435 17.06 16.68 19.42
CA ASN A 435 15.70 16.40 18.96
C ASN A 435 15.03 15.17 19.64
N SER A 436 13.70 15.16 19.70
CA SER A 436 12.89 14.14 20.38
C SER A 436 11.56 13.87 19.66
N TYR A 437 10.99 12.67 19.86
CA TYR A 437 9.63 12.32 19.41
C TYR A 437 8.92 11.61 20.56
N LEU A 438 8.06 12.33 21.28
CA LEU A 438 7.56 11.94 22.59
C LEU A 438 6.02 11.86 22.56
N VAL A 439 5.45 10.71 22.92
CA VAL A 439 4.00 10.47 22.83
C VAL A 439 3.46 9.86 24.13
N GLY A 440 2.46 10.47 24.76
CA GLY A 440 1.81 9.98 25.98
C GLY A 440 0.89 8.78 25.76
N PHE A 441 -0.13 8.98 24.91
CA PHE A 441 -1.26 8.11 24.53
C PHE A 441 -2.55 8.31 25.32
N ASN A 442 -2.59 7.96 26.61
CA ASN A 442 -3.83 7.92 27.40
C ASN A 442 -3.58 8.05 28.92
N SER A 443 -4.37 8.90 29.57
CA SER A 443 -4.21 9.41 30.95
C SER A 443 -3.33 10.66 30.99
N ASN A 444 -3.52 11.48 32.03
CA ASN A 444 -2.79 12.72 32.22
C ASN A 444 -1.26 12.49 32.31
N ASP A 445 -0.53 12.91 31.28
CA ASP A 445 0.90 12.70 31.12
C ASP A 445 1.71 14.00 31.31
N THR A 446 3.03 13.85 31.47
CA THR A 446 3.97 15.00 31.49
C THR A 446 5.15 14.71 30.58
N ILE A 447 5.37 15.58 29.60
CA ILE A 447 6.30 15.39 28.49
C ILE A 447 7.26 16.60 28.41
N GLU A 448 8.57 16.37 28.43
CA GLU A 448 9.63 17.39 28.40
C GLU A 448 10.64 17.06 27.28
N GLY A 449 10.67 17.81 26.19
CA GLY A 449 11.59 17.61 25.05
C GLY A 449 13.04 17.96 25.40
N ARG A 450 13.23 19.23 25.80
CA ARG A 450 14.43 19.98 26.24
C ARG A 450 15.12 20.83 25.20
N GLY A 451 15.27 20.40 23.95
CA GLY A 451 15.93 21.22 22.93
C GLY A 451 16.72 20.46 21.87
N GLY A 452 16.98 21.15 20.76
CA GLY A 452 16.79 20.50 19.46
C GLY A 452 15.33 20.71 19.02
N ASN A 453 14.99 20.32 17.79
CA ASN A 453 13.62 20.51 17.30
C ASN A 453 12.77 19.27 17.61
N ASP A 454 11.88 19.39 18.60
CA ASP A 454 11.14 18.28 19.21
C ASP A 454 9.70 18.15 18.67
N TYR A 455 9.18 16.93 18.71
CA TYR A 455 7.76 16.62 18.48
C TYR A 455 7.16 15.98 19.73
N LEU A 456 6.11 16.59 20.28
CA LEU A 456 5.42 16.12 21.49
C LEU A 456 3.93 15.95 21.19
N ASP A 457 3.36 14.82 21.59
CA ASP A 457 1.93 14.50 21.49
C ASP A 457 1.42 13.94 22.84
N GLY A 458 0.44 14.60 23.46
CA GLY A 458 -0.21 14.10 24.68
C GLY A 458 -1.06 12.86 24.41
N GLY A 459 -1.96 12.97 23.42
CA GLY A 459 -2.93 11.93 23.06
C GLY A 459 -4.30 12.15 23.70
N ASN A 460 -4.55 11.63 24.90
CA ASN A 460 -5.87 11.68 25.55
C ASN A 460 -5.80 11.86 27.07
N ASN A 461 -6.65 12.75 27.57
CA ASN A 461 -6.72 13.35 28.92
C ASN A 461 -5.83 14.60 29.06
N ASP A 462 -5.79 15.21 30.25
CA ASP A 462 -5.25 16.56 30.44
C ASP A 462 -3.73 16.52 30.66
N ASP A 463 -2.97 16.78 29.61
CA ASP A 463 -1.53 16.55 29.52
C ASP A 463 -0.71 17.84 29.70
N THR A 464 0.58 17.70 30.02
CA THR A 464 1.51 18.83 30.16
C THR A 464 2.74 18.62 29.30
N LEU A 465 2.93 19.47 28.27
CA LEU A 465 4.00 19.37 27.28
C LEU A 465 4.93 20.59 27.39
N PHE A 466 6.23 20.35 27.43
CA PHE A 466 7.29 21.35 27.36
C PHE A 466 8.21 21.03 26.18
N GLY A 467 8.37 21.95 25.22
CA GLY A 467 9.37 21.87 24.16
C GLY A 467 10.78 22.07 24.70
N GLY A 468 11.39 23.23 24.47
CA GLY A 468 12.61 23.67 25.11
C GLY A 468 13.44 24.64 24.27
N ASP A 469 14.74 24.38 24.15
CA ASP A 469 15.65 25.16 23.29
C ASP A 469 15.54 24.66 21.82
N GLY A 470 14.45 24.99 21.12
CA GLY A 470 14.03 24.26 19.91
C GLY A 470 13.33 25.04 18.79
N ASN A 471 12.71 24.31 17.87
CA ASN A 471 11.67 24.81 16.95
C ASN A 471 10.65 23.68 16.87
N ASP A 472 9.77 23.66 17.86
CA ASP A 472 9.12 22.44 18.31
C ASP A 472 7.70 22.32 17.76
N THR A 473 7.12 21.12 17.85
CA THR A 473 5.73 20.86 17.49
C THR A 473 5.03 20.17 18.65
N LEU A 474 4.11 20.88 19.30
CA LEU A 474 3.37 20.43 20.47
C LEU A 474 1.90 20.19 20.10
N ILE A 475 1.43 18.96 20.32
CA ILE A 475 0.06 18.51 20.07
C ILE A 475 -0.57 18.10 21.41
N GLY A 476 -1.64 18.79 21.83
CA GLY A 476 -2.32 18.48 23.09
C GLY A 476 -3.27 17.27 23.00
N GLY A 477 -3.89 17.04 21.84
CA GLY A 477 -4.80 15.90 21.65
C GLY A 477 -6.19 16.15 22.24
N ASN A 478 -6.69 15.25 23.10
CA ASN A 478 -8.04 15.35 23.69
C ASN A 478 -8.00 15.61 25.20
N GLY A 479 -7.99 16.87 25.64
CA GLY A 479 -7.91 17.22 27.06
C GLY A 479 -7.85 18.71 27.39
N THR A 480 -7.62 19.03 28.65
CA THR A 480 -7.37 20.40 29.16
C THR A 480 -5.86 20.63 29.26
N ASN A 481 -5.17 20.73 28.13
CA ASN A 481 -3.71 20.59 28.11
C ASN A 481 -2.96 21.85 28.55
N SER A 482 -1.69 21.68 28.92
CA SER A 482 -0.76 22.76 29.23
C SER A 482 0.45 22.65 28.30
N LEU A 483 0.48 23.46 27.24
CA LEU A 483 1.53 23.46 26.22
C LEU A 483 2.47 24.64 26.42
N VAL A 484 3.78 24.38 26.49
CA VAL A 484 4.83 25.40 26.59
C VAL A 484 5.89 25.10 25.53
N GLY A 485 6.14 26.03 24.60
CA GLY A 485 7.21 25.92 23.61
C GLY A 485 8.58 26.09 24.26
N GLY A 486 9.18 27.25 24.06
CA GLY A 486 10.41 27.63 24.75
C GLY A 486 11.18 28.75 24.05
N ASP A 487 12.45 28.50 23.73
CA ASP A 487 13.36 29.44 23.06
C ASP A 487 13.46 29.07 21.56
N GLY A 488 12.41 29.40 20.78
CA GLY A 488 12.25 28.82 19.44
C GLY A 488 11.33 29.53 18.43
N ASN A 489 10.82 28.76 17.47
CA ASN A 489 9.79 29.18 16.51
C ASN A 489 8.77 28.04 16.41
N ASP A 490 7.89 27.97 17.40
CA ASP A 490 7.21 26.72 17.75
C ASP A 490 5.83 26.62 17.09
N ILE A 491 5.31 25.40 16.97
CA ILE A 491 4.01 25.10 16.35
C ILE A 491 3.12 24.39 17.37
N PHE A 492 1.96 24.99 17.64
CA PHE A 492 1.00 24.48 18.63
C PHE A 492 -0.29 24.03 17.96
N LEU A 493 -0.70 22.80 18.26
CA LEU A 493 -2.02 22.25 17.96
C LEU A 493 -2.66 21.86 19.29
N GLY A 494 -3.57 22.68 19.83
CA GLY A 494 -4.23 22.39 21.10
C GLY A 494 -5.01 21.06 21.06
N GLY A 495 -5.90 20.94 20.06
CA GLY A 495 -6.76 19.78 19.86
C GLY A 495 -8.18 20.05 20.38
N ASN A 496 -8.73 19.13 21.17
CA ASN A 496 -10.07 19.20 21.74
C ASN A 496 -10.02 19.48 23.25
N GLY A 497 -10.33 20.71 23.64
CA GLY A 497 -10.57 21.10 25.04
C GLY A 497 -10.04 22.50 25.36
N ARG A 498 -9.74 22.77 26.64
CA ARG A 498 -9.23 24.08 27.07
C ARG A 498 -7.72 24.02 27.28
N ASP A 499 -6.99 24.15 26.18
CA ASP A 499 -5.53 24.19 26.23
C ASP A 499 -5.05 25.56 26.72
N VAL A 500 -4.17 25.56 27.72
CA VAL A 500 -3.37 26.73 28.08
C VAL A 500 -2.06 26.62 27.32
N ILE A 501 -1.75 27.66 26.53
CA ILE A 501 -0.60 27.68 25.64
C ILE A 501 0.31 28.86 26.02
N GLN A 502 1.61 28.58 26.08
CA GLN A 502 2.67 29.56 26.20
C GLN A 502 3.66 29.35 25.04
N GLY A 503 3.85 30.38 24.21
CA GLY A 503 4.79 30.35 23.09
C GLY A 503 6.24 30.39 23.57
N GLY A 504 6.58 31.49 24.27
CA GLY A 504 7.93 31.76 24.75
C GLY A 504 8.69 32.76 23.87
N GLY A 505 9.52 32.25 22.96
CA GLY A 505 10.83 32.86 22.67
C GLY A 505 11.19 33.13 21.21
N GLY A 506 10.25 33.32 20.29
CA GLY A 506 10.61 33.78 18.93
C GLY A 506 9.47 34.18 18.01
N ARG A 507 9.14 33.32 17.04
CA ARG A 507 7.96 33.46 16.16
C ARG A 507 7.18 32.17 16.21
N ASP A 508 6.10 32.20 16.95
CA ASP A 508 5.31 31.01 17.21
C ASP A 508 4.05 30.96 16.34
N ARG A 509 3.57 29.75 16.06
CA ARG A 509 2.37 29.49 15.27
C ARG A 509 1.35 28.71 16.09
N PHE A 510 0.30 29.41 16.47
CA PHE A 510 -0.85 28.83 17.15
C PHE A 510 -1.90 28.43 16.09
N ILE A 511 -2.14 27.13 15.91
CA ILE A 511 -3.12 26.60 14.96
C ILE A 511 -4.43 26.35 15.71
N ILE A 512 -5.49 27.05 15.31
CA ILE A 512 -6.77 27.06 16.02
C ILE A 512 -7.89 26.54 15.11
N GLY A 513 -8.61 25.52 15.61
CA GLY A 513 -9.67 24.78 14.93
C GLY A 513 -9.28 23.32 14.69
N ASP A 514 -10.12 22.40 15.17
CA ASP A 514 -9.93 20.94 15.13
C ASP A 514 -9.56 20.40 13.73
N GLU A 515 -8.92 19.23 13.67
CA GLU A 515 -8.49 18.62 12.41
C GLU A 515 -9.55 17.74 11.71
N ASN A 516 -10.47 17.08 12.41
CA ASN A 516 -11.33 16.01 11.84
C ASN A 516 -12.82 16.04 12.26
N SER A 517 -13.32 17.03 12.97
CA SER A 517 -14.67 17.02 13.57
C SER A 517 -15.24 18.40 13.92
N ILE A 518 -16.05 18.97 13.02
CA ILE A 518 -16.97 20.09 13.34
C ILE A 518 -18.17 19.56 14.14
N PHE A 519 -17.91 19.04 15.35
CA PHE A 519 -18.93 18.55 16.28
C PHE A 519 -19.27 19.59 17.38
N TYR A 520 -19.49 20.85 16.99
CA TYR A 520 -20.11 21.89 17.83
C TYR A 520 -21.60 21.63 18.18
N ASN A 521 -22.00 20.35 18.26
CA ASN A 521 -23.37 19.89 18.46
C ASN A 521 -23.72 19.62 19.94
N ASN A 522 -22.89 20.06 20.90
CA ASN A 522 -23.29 20.21 22.29
C ASN A 522 -22.70 21.48 22.92
N TYR A 523 -23.57 22.35 23.43
CA TYR A 523 -23.19 23.62 24.07
C TYR A 523 -22.21 23.44 25.25
N ARG A 524 -20.99 24.00 25.11
CA ARG A 524 -20.43 25.09 25.96
C ARG A 524 -18.94 25.31 25.69
N TRP A 525 -18.56 26.57 25.42
CA TRP A 525 -17.46 27.38 26.00
C TRP A 525 -16.21 26.73 26.66
N PHE A 526 -15.80 25.53 26.29
CA PHE A 526 -14.68 24.81 26.91
C PHE A 526 -13.65 24.32 25.89
N ASP A 527 -14.00 24.21 24.61
CA ASP A 527 -13.06 23.86 23.55
C ASP A 527 -12.42 25.15 23.02
N ASN A 528 -11.52 25.74 23.81
CA ASN A 528 -10.89 27.02 23.54
C ASN A 528 -9.43 27.07 24.01
N ALA A 529 -8.52 27.45 23.13
CA ALA A 529 -7.15 27.77 23.54
C ALA A 529 -7.11 29.02 24.42
N ILE A 530 -6.11 29.13 25.29
CA ILE A 530 -5.75 30.33 26.06
C ILE A 530 -4.25 30.58 25.83
N ILE A 531 -3.91 31.51 24.94
CA ILE A 531 -2.54 31.89 24.62
C ILE A 531 -2.12 33.01 25.57
N THR A 532 -1.11 32.75 26.40
CA THR A 532 -0.81 33.56 27.60
C THR A 532 0.25 34.65 27.40
N ASP A 533 1.09 34.55 26.37
CA ASP A 533 2.25 35.42 26.17
C ASP A 533 2.49 35.88 24.72
N PHE A 534 1.47 35.75 23.86
CA PHE A 534 1.51 36.07 22.42
C PHE A 534 2.20 37.42 22.10
N GLN A 535 3.22 37.40 21.25
CA GLN A 535 4.04 38.55 20.84
C GLN A 535 3.63 39.07 19.44
N PRO A 536 2.80 40.12 19.32
CA PRO A 536 2.15 40.45 18.05
C PRO A 536 3.08 40.95 16.93
N GLU A 537 4.29 41.40 17.25
CA GLU A 537 5.28 41.79 16.22
C GLU A 537 6.00 40.57 15.60
N GLN A 538 5.82 39.37 16.16
CA GLN A 538 6.53 38.15 15.76
C GLN A 538 5.59 36.99 15.43
N ASP A 539 4.65 36.68 16.32
CA ASP A 539 3.82 35.47 16.29
C ASP A 539 2.64 35.52 15.31
N ILE A 540 2.09 34.34 15.01
CA ILE A 540 1.00 34.17 14.04
C ILE A 540 -0.06 33.23 14.60
N ILE A 541 -1.32 33.68 14.60
CA ILE A 541 -2.48 32.78 14.78
C ILE A 541 -2.97 32.35 13.41
N GLN A 542 -2.99 31.04 13.17
CA GLN A 542 -3.51 30.41 11.96
C GLN A 542 -4.91 29.84 12.26
N LEU A 543 -5.89 30.26 11.48
CA LEU A 543 -7.29 29.85 11.61
C LEU A 543 -7.62 28.79 10.55
N LYS A 544 -8.40 27.76 10.92
CA LYS A 544 -8.94 26.80 9.94
C LYS A 544 -10.22 27.34 9.31
N GLY A 545 -10.27 27.50 7.98
CA GLY A 545 -11.42 28.03 7.24
C GLY A 545 -11.09 29.32 6.47
N GLN A 546 -12.02 30.27 6.42
CA GLN A 546 -11.76 31.64 5.98
C GLN A 546 -11.85 32.58 7.18
N ALA A 547 -11.01 33.62 7.23
CA ALA A 547 -11.08 34.57 8.36
C ALA A 547 -12.36 35.45 8.36
N SER A 548 -13.21 35.36 7.34
CA SER A 548 -14.59 35.86 7.35
C SER A 548 -15.48 35.17 8.38
N ASP A 549 -15.13 33.93 8.75
CA ASP A 549 -15.95 33.03 9.54
C ASP A 549 -15.72 33.27 11.05
N TYR A 550 -14.81 34.20 11.38
CA TYR A 550 -14.34 34.52 12.71
C TYR A 550 -14.57 35.99 13.07
N THR A 551 -14.73 36.28 14.37
CA THR A 551 -14.80 37.64 14.92
C THR A 551 -13.91 37.80 16.15
N THR A 552 -13.22 38.94 16.26
CA THR A 552 -12.41 39.30 17.44
C THR A 552 -13.18 40.23 18.37
N ARG A 553 -13.25 39.92 19.67
CA ARG A 553 -14.01 40.70 20.68
C ARG A 553 -13.20 40.82 21.98
N SER A 554 -13.29 41.94 22.69
CA SER A 554 -12.63 42.07 24.01
C SER A 554 -13.24 41.08 25.00
N PHE A 555 -12.39 40.35 25.71
CA PHE A 555 -12.79 39.41 26.76
C PHE A 555 -12.12 39.78 28.09
N SER A 556 -12.87 39.67 29.19
CA SER A 556 -12.31 39.86 30.53
C SER A 556 -13.22 39.21 31.57
N ASN A 557 -12.65 38.48 32.52
CA ASN A 557 -13.35 37.94 33.68
C ASN A 557 -12.68 38.44 34.99
N GLN A 558 -12.59 37.63 36.06
CA GLN A 558 -11.88 38.01 37.29
C GLN A 558 -10.43 37.50 37.36
N GLU A 559 -10.00 36.72 36.37
CA GLU A 559 -8.75 35.96 36.37
C GLU A 559 -7.89 36.27 35.13
N ILE A 560 -8.51 36.50 33.96
CA ILE A 560 -7.85 36.74 32.65
C ILE A 560 -8.52 37.93 31.92
N SER A 561 -7.73 38.73 31.19
CA SER A 561 -8.18 39.78 30.26
C SER A 561 -7.47 39.70 28.90
N GLY A 562 -8.12 40.11 27.81
CA GLY A 562 -7.49 40.17 26.49
C GLY A 562 -8.47 40.14 25.30
N THR A 563 -8.10 39.43 24.24
CA THR A 563 -8.86 39.30 22.99
C THR A 563 -9.37 37.87 22.79
N GLY A 564 -10.69 37.69 22.73
CA GLY A 564 -11.29 36.43 22.30
C GLY A 564 -11.46 36.40 20.78
N ILE A 565 -11.09 35.27 20.15
CA ILE A 565 -11.45 34.90 18.78
C ILE A 565 -12.68 33.98 18.86
N PHE A 566 -13.69 34.27 18.05
CA PHE A 566 -14.96 33.55 18.02
C PHE A 566 -15.27 33.05 16.61
N TYR A 567 -15.62 31.77 16.45
CA TYR A 567 -16.28 31.23 15.26
C TYR A 567 -17.79 31.20 15.52
N ASP A 568 -18.60 31.77 14.63
CA ASP A 568 -19.99 32.16 14.93
C ASP A 568 -20.11 32.94 16.28
N ASP A 569 -20.59 32.29 17.34
CA ASP A 569 -20.62 32.79 18.72
C ASP A 569 -19.86 31.88 19.73
N GLY A 570 -19.16 30.84 19.25
CA GLY A 570 -18.26 30.00 20.05
C GLY A 570 -16.87 30.61 20.14
N MET A 571 -16.35 30.85 21.35
CA MET A 571 -14.97 31.32 21.53
C MET A 571 -14.00 30.15 21.32
N VAL A 572 -13.12 30.26 20.32
CA VAL A 572 -12.15 29.22 19.95
C VAL A 572 -10.73 29.48 20.48
N ALA A 573 -10.41 30.74 20.76
CA ALA A 573 -9.18 31.13 21.42
C ALA A 573 -9.37 32.39 22.26
N LEU A 574 -8.59 32.51 23.32
CA LEU A 574 -8.41 33.73 24.12
C LEU A 574 -6.91 34.06 24.12
N ILE A 575 -6.59 35.31 23.81
CA ILE A 575 -5.21 35.84 23.77
C ILE A 575 -5.10 36.82 24.93
N GLU A 576 -4.26 36.52 25.92
CA GLU A 576 -4.13 37.33 27.14
C GLU A 576 -3.44 38.68 26.87
N ASP A 577 -3.88 39.72 27.59
CA ASP A 577 -3.41 41.11 27.61
C ASP A 577 -3.25 41.89 26.27
N ILE A 578 -3.54 41.29 25.11
CA ILE A 578 -3.60 41.98 23.81
C ILE A 578 -5.00 42.57 23.54
N SER A 579 -5.05 43.76 22.91
CA SER A 579 -6.30 44.44 22.56
C SER A 579 -6.85 44.04 21.18
N PRO A 580 -8.18 43.90 20.98
CA PRO A 580 -8.72 43.56 19.66
C PRO A 580 -8.51 44.64 18.59
N SER A 581 -8.14 45.86 18.99
CA SER A 581 -7.75 46.95 18.07
C SER A 581 -6.43 46.68 17.34
N ASP A 582 -5.65 45.74 17.86
CA ASP A 582 -4.27 45.54 17.46
C ASP A 582 -4.16 44.43 16.40
N PHE A 583 -5.24 43.66 16.22
CA PHE A 583 -5.39 42.59 15.24
C PHE A 583 -6.21 43.01 14.00
N SER A 584 -5.91 42.38 12.87
CA SER A 584 -6.69 42.42 11.64
C SER A 584 -6.81 41.01 11.07
N LEU A 585 -8.05 40.56 10.86
CA LEU A 585 -8.34 39.30 10.16
C LEU A 585 -7.99 39.47 8.67
N ASN A 586 -7.07 38.66 8.15
CA ASN A 586 -6.75 38.53 6.73
C ASN A 586 -7.15 37.14 6.23
N ALA A 587 -7.21 36.90 4.91
CA ALA A 587 -7.81 35.69 4.31
C ALA A 587 -7.47 34.35 5.02
N ASN A 588 -6.23 34.16 5.49
CA ASN A 588 -5.76 32.90 6.11
C ASN A 588 -5.14 33.07 7.52
N TYR A 589 -4.96 34.30 8.03
CA TYR A 589 -4.24 34.58 9.28
C TYR A 589 -4.81 35.78 10.04
N VAL A 590 -4.43 35.92 11.31
CA VAL A 590 -4.60 37.16 12.08
C VAL A 590 -3.31 37.97 12.04
N ASP A 591 -3.30 39.12 11.35
CA ASP A 591 -2.16 40.06 11.29
C ASP A 591 -2.20 41.08 12.45
N TYR A 592 -1.04 41.51 12.92
CA TYR A 592 -0.91 42.68 13.81
C TYR A 592 -0.79 44.00 13.02
N VAL A 593 -1.48 45.05 13.46
CA VAL A 593 -1.53 46.35 12.75
C VAL A 593 -1.03 47.52 13.62
N GLY A 594 0.09 47.30 14.31
CA GLY A 594 0.79 48.29 15.14
C GLY A 594 1.49 49.43 14.37
N ASN A 595 0.72 50.40 13.87
CA ASN A 595 1.14 51.81 13.65
C ASN A 595 2.52 52.10 12.97
N ASN A 596 2.51 52.09 11.62
CA ASN A 596 3.36 52.85 10.68
C ASN A 596 4.64 52.22 10.06
N ASN A 597 4.66 52.24 8.71
CA ASN A 597 5.83 52.36 7.83
C ASN A 597 6.77 51.16 7.65
N LEU A 598 6.33 50.14 6.92
CA LEU A 598 7.15 49.54 5.85
C LEU A 598 6.40 49.57 4.51
N THR A 599 7.13 49.84 3.43
CA THR A 599 6.56 50.19 2.11
C THR A 599 7.02 49.25 1.00
N ASN A 600 6.10 48.95 0.07
CA ASN A 600 6.35 48.51 -1.30
C ASN A 600 7.06 47.16 -1.50
N ASN A 601 6.28 46.08 -1.68
CA ASN A 601 5.98 45.46 -3.00
C ASN A 601 5.37 44.05 -2.77
N SER A 602 4.44 43.54 -3.57
CA SER A 602 4.05 43.91 -4.95
C SER A 602 2.53 43.92 -5.18
N GLN A 603 2.05 44.77 -6.09
CA GLN A 603 0.64 44.81 -6.51
C GLN A 603 0.24 43.60 -7.39
N ILE A 604 -1.01 43.15 -7.24
CA ILE A 604 -1.91 42.86 -8.37
C ILE A 604 -3.21 43.63 -8.09
N GLU A 605 -3.83 44.23 -9.11
CA GLU A 605 -4.92 45.21 -8.93
C GLU A 605 -6.00 45.08 -10.03
N LEU A 606 -7.27 45.28 -9.64
CA LEU A 606 -8.48 45.37 -10.50
C LEU A 606 -8.93 44.04 -11.17
N THR A 607 -10.19 43.84 -11.60
CA THR A 607 -11.30 44.78 -11.91
C THR A 607 -12.68 44.30 -11.47
N GLN A 608 -13.61 45.21 -11.18
CA GLN A 608 -15.05 44.94 -11.24
C GLN A 608 -15.53 44.79 -12.69
N ASN A 609 -16.19 43.67 -13.04
CA ASN A 609 -17.49 43.63 -13.76
C ASN A 609 -17.87 42.21 -14.22
N SER A 610 -19.18 41.96 -14.30
CA SER A 610 -19.88 40.79 -14.88
C SER A 610 -20.10 39.60 -13.94
N SER A 611 -21.37 39.18 -13.87
CA SER A 611 -21.90 38.07 -13.08
C SER A 611 -21.61 36.70 -13.71
N PHE A 612 -21.49 35.67 -12.87
CA PHE A 612 -21.72 34.28 -13.28
C PHE A 612 -22.98 33.73 -12.60
N SER A 613 -23.95 33.35 -13.43
CA SER A 613 -24.93 32.33 -13.08
C SER A 613 -24.32 30.96 -13.36
N GLY A 614 -24.29 30.09 -12.37
CA GLY A 614 -23.92 28.68 -12.53
C GLY A 614 -24.63 27.85 -11.48
N GLN A 615 -25.26 26.75 -11.88
CA GLN A 615 -25.58 25.69 -10.93
C GLN A 615 -24.26 25.02 -10.48
N PRO A 616 -24.21 24.41 -9.30
CA PRO A 616 -23.16 23.45 -9.00
C PRO A 616 -23.23 22.29 -10.01
N ASP A 617 -22.09 21.89 -10.57
CA ASP A 617 -21.94 20.61 -11.27
C ASP A 617 -21.96 19.49 -10.22
N TYR A 618 -23.15 19.17 -9.71
CA TYR A 618 -23.39 18.07 -8.78
C TYR A 618 -23.68 16.80 -9.56
N ASN A 619 -22.89 15.74 -9.35
CA ASN A 619 -23.10 14.42 -9.95
C ASN A 619 -24.07 13.60 -9.06
N PRO A 620 -25.36 13.45 -9.42
CA PRO A 620 -26.34 12.90 -8.48
C PRO A 620 -26.27 11.37 -8.31
N ALA A 621 -25.37 10.70 -9.04
CA ALA A 621 -25.27 9.23 -9.10
C ALA A 621 -24.67 8.57 -7.85
N GLU A 622 -24.13 9.35 -6.91
CA GLU A 622 -23.34 8.85 -5.76
C GLU A 622 -24.01 9.10 -4.39
N HIS A 623 -25.24 9.65 -4.37
CA HIS A 623 -25.90 10.07 -3.12
C HIS A 623 -27.33 9.50 -2.97
N TYR A 624 -27.51 8.70 -1.92
CA TYR A 624 -28.81 8.22 -1.44
C TYR A 624 -29.27 9.09 -0.27
N GLY A 625 -30.42 9.76 -0.36
CA GLY A 625 -30.94 10.53 0.76
C GLY A 625 -32.09 11.49 0.44
N LEU A 626 -32.59 12.12 1.51
CA LEU A 626 -33.54 13.22 1.48
C LEU A 626 -32.77 14.53 1.59
N ILE A 627 -32.79 15.36 0.55
CA ILE A 627 -32.10 16.65 0.50
C ILE A 627 -33.13 17.76 0.67
N ILE A 628 -32.90 18.64 1.65
CA ILE A 628 -33.76 19.78 1.96
C ILE A 628 -32.91 21.05 1.93
N TRP A 629 -33.33 22.04 1.14
CA TRP A 629 -32.66 23.35 1.07
C TRP A 629 -33.66 24.49 0.90
N ASN A 630 -33.20 25.73 1.06
CA ASN A 630 -34.02 26.93 0.91
C ASN A 630 -33.41 27.88 -0.15
N THR A 631 -34.26 28.55 -0.92
CA THR A 631 -33.91 29.76 -1.67
C THR A 631 -35.04 30.77 -1.55
N ASP A 632 -34.74 32.04 -1.22
CA ASP A 632 -35.65 33.19 -1.19
C ASP A 632 -37.09 32.85 -0.71
N ASP A 633 -37.23 32.61 0.61
CA ASP A 633 -38.46 32.22 1.33
C ASP A 633 -39.09 30.86 0.93
N THR A 634 -38.43 30.08 0.06
CA THR A 634 -38.97 28.83 -0.51
C THR A 634 -38.11 27.64 -0.14
N TRP A 635 -38.70 26.65 0.51
CA TRP A 635 -38.07 25.37 0.81
C TRP A 635 -38.33 24.36 -0.30
N HIS A 636 -37.28 23.62 -0.66
CA HIS A 636 -37.30 22.55 -1.66
C HIS A 636 -36.95 21.23 -0.98
N ILE A 637 -37.62 20.14 -1.38
CA ILE A 637 -37.42 18.80 -0.85
C ILE A 637 -37.25 17.82 -2.01
N GLU A 638 -36.05 17.29 -2.20
CA GLU A 638 -35.73 16.26 -3.18
C GLU A 638 -35.41 14.94 -2.48
N ALA A 639 -35.86 13.82 -3.04
CA ALA A 639 -35.69 12.49 -2.45
C ALA A 639 -35.26 11.49 -3.52
N THR A 640 -34.12 10.83 -3.32
CA THR A 640 -33.66 9.73 -4.18
C THR A 640 -34.04 8.39 -3.57
N GLY A 641 -34.69 7.52 -4.36
CA GLY A 641 -35.14 6.19 -3.94
C GLY A 641 -34.36 5.07 -4.61
N ASP A 642 -34.30 3.92 -3.95
CA ASP A 642 -33.68 2.69 -4.42
C ASP A 642 -34.69 1.69 -5.03
N LEU A 643 -34.18 0.60 -5.61
CA LEU A 643 -34.94 -0.38 -6.43
C LEU A 643 -36.06 -1.13 -5.68
N ASP A 644 -36.07 -1.11 -4.34
CA ASP A 644 -37.12 -1.72 -3.52
C ASP A 644 -38.22 -0.72 -3.08
N GLY A 645 -38.12 0.56 -3.49
CA GLY A 645 -39.18 1.56 -3.34
C GLY A 645 -39.26 2.18 -1.95
N SER A 646 -38.24 2.95 -1.58
CA SER A 646 -38.20 3.72 -0.34
C SER A 646 -39.39 4.70 -0.25
N ARG A 647 -40.12 4.68 0.88
CA ARG A 647 -41.41 5.37 1.05
C ARG A 647 -41.32 6.42 2.15
N PHE A 648 -41.61 7.67 1.80
CA PHE A 648 -41.46 8.82 2.69
C PHE A 648 -42.82 9.43 3.05
N THR A 649 -43.16 9.42 4.34
CA THR A 649 -44.37 10.06 4.88
C THR A 649 -44.00 11.31 5.67
N GLY A 650 -44.54 12.47 5.28
CA GLY A 650 -44.28 13.76 5.93
C GLY A 650 -45.56 14.47 6.35
N ARG A 651 -45.44 15.34 7.37
CA ARG A 651 -46.58 16.03 8.01
C ARG A 651 -46.24 17.48 8.35
N ILE A 652 -46.89 18.44 7.69
CA ILE A 652 -46.68 19.88 7.88
C ILE A 652 -47.92 20.51 8.52
N ILE A 653 -47.75 21.47 9.45
CA ILE A 653 -48.83 22.21 10.14
C ILE A 653 -48.56 23.72 10.02
N ALA A 654 -49.57 24.51 9.60
CA ALA A 654 -49.54 25.98 9.49
C ALA A 654 -50.80 26.63 10.12
N ASP A 655 -51.06 27.96 9.96
CA ASP A 655 -52.15 28.78 10.58
C ASP A 655 -52.66 29.96 9.67
N ASN A 656 -53.92 30.45 9.57
CA ASN A 656 -55.34 30.08 9.91
C ASN A 656 -56.28 30.54 8.74
N SER A 657 -57.16 29.81 8.03
CA SER A 657 -57.51 28.38 7.81
C SER A 657 -58.60 28.29 6.68
N LEU A 658 -58.58 27.36 5.70
CA LEU A 658 -59.63 27.28 4.63
C LEU A 658 -59.96 25.85 4.10
N GLU A 659 -60.82 25.71 3.07
CA GLU A 659 -61.68 24.52 2.80
C GLU A 659 -60.99 23.20 2.35
N ASP A 660 -61.71 22.09 2.64
CA ASP A 660 -61.33 20.66 2.61
C ASP A 660 -60.93 20.09 1.22
N LEU A 661 -59.75 19.47 1.16
CA LEU A 661 -59.26 18.67 0.02
C LEU A 661 -58.80 17.27 0.48
N SER A 662 -59.77 16.39 0.74
CA SER A 662 -59.56 14.94 0.89
C SER A 662 -58.68 14.34 -0.24
N PRO A 663 -57.94 13.25 0.03
CA PRO A 663 -56.57 13.04 -0.46
C PRO A 663 -56.43 13.10 -1.98
N TYR A 664 -55.64 14.07 -2.45
CA TYR A 664 -55.15 14.16 -3.81
C TYR A 664 -53.89 13.30 -3.97
N GLN A 665 -53.85 12.41 -4.97
CA GLN A 665 -52.59 11.85 -5.44
C GLN A 665 -51.95 12.82 -6.43
N VAL A 666 -50.70 13.18 -6.19
CA VAL A 666 -49.87 14.00 -7.07
C VAL A 666 -48.99 13.06 -7.91
N GLU A 667 -48.97 13.25 -9.23
CA GLU A 667 -48.10 12.51 -10.15
C GLU A 667 -47.18 13.49 -10.90
N GLY A 668 -45.90 13.53 -10.54
CA GLY A 668 -44.81 14.09 -11.35
C GLY A 668 -45.01 15.52 -11.89
N ASN A 669 -44.53 16.50 -11.13
CA ASN A 669 -44.37 17.92 -11.51
C ASN A 669 -45.62 18.84 -11.30
N ASP A 670 -46.53 18.51 -10.38
CA ASP A 670 -47.55 19.47 -9.93
C ASP A 670 -46.94 20.57 -9.04
N LEU A 671 -47.19 21.84 -9.40
CA LEU A 671 -46.84 23.01 -8.60
C LEU A 671 -48.04 23.42 -7.74
N VAL A 672 -47.90 23.40 -6.41
CA VAL A 672 -48.96 23.78 -5.46
C VAL A 672 -48.66 25.15 -4.86
N GLU A 673 -49.20 26.21 -5.47
CA GLU A 673 -49.14 27.58 -4.93
C GLU A 673 -50.19 27.77 -3.83
N PHE A 674 -49.76 28.14 -2.62
CA PHE A 674 -50.64 28.50 -1.51
C PHE A 674 -50.82 30.03 -1.43
N ALA A 675 -52.04 30.47 -1.07
CA ALA A 675 -52.33 31.87 -0.79
C ALA A 675 -52.05 32.20 0.69
N ASP A 676 -51.55 33.41 0.96
CA ASP A 676 -51.07 33.81 2.29
C ASP A 676 -52.09 33.56 3.43
N ASN A 677 -51.61 32.94 4.52
CA ASN A 677 -52.29 32.65 5.79
C ASN A 677 -53.37 31.54 5.76
N SER A 678 -53.01 30.26 6.03
CA SER A 678 -53.99 29.25 6.48
C SER A 678 -53.43 28.02 7.24
N ASN A 679 -54.12 27.56 8.31
CA ASN A 679 -53.96 26.18 8.80
C ASN A 679 -54.59 25.27 7.76
N GLN A 680 -53.85 24.26 7.34
CA GLN A 680 -54.28 22.87 7.47
C GLN A 680 -53.07 22.01 7.83
N ILE A 681 -53.31 20.70 8.02
CA ILE A 681 -52.25 19.71 8.15
C ILE A 681 -52.14 18.99 6.81
N LEU A 682 -51.00 19.12 6.13
CA LEU A 682 -50.73 18.34 4.92
C LEU A 682 -49.93 17.09 5.31
N GLU A 683 -50.59 15.94 5.22
CA GLU A 683 -49.97 14.62 5.31
C GLU A 683 -49.78 14.10 3.88
N PHE A 684 -48.53 13.84 3.49
CA PHE A 684 -48.17 13.33 2.16
C PHE A 684 -47.43 12.00 2.26
N ASP A 685 -47.62 11.15 1.26
CA ASP A 685 -47.18 9.75 1.20
C ASP A 685 -46.48 9.53 -0.15
N LEU A 686 -45.18 9.85 -0.19
CA LEU A 686 -44.37 9.81 -1.40
C LEU A 686 -43.81 8.39 -1.61
N ASN A 687 -44.36 7.72 -2.62
CA ASN A 687 -43.99 6.36 -3.02
C ASN A 687 -43.30 6.41 -4.40
N VAL A 688 -41.97 6.51 -4.38
CA VAL A 688 -41.14 6.72 -5.58
C VAL A 688 -40.68 5.37 -6.15
N TRP A 689 -41.19 4.97 -7.31
CA TRP A 689 -40.84 3.71 -7.98
C TRP A 689 -40.04 3.95 -9.26
N ASP A 690 -38.79 3.48 -9.28
CA ASP A 690 -37.87 3.39 -10.42
C ASP A 690 -37.59 4.69 -11.22
N LYS A 691 -37.91 5.87 -10.66
CA LYS A 691 -37.67 7.16 -11.33
C LYS A 691 -37.34 8.30 -10.38
N TRP A 692 -36.43 9.15 -10.85
CA TRP A 692 -36.23 10.51 -10.36
C TRP A 692 -37.52 11.32 -10.46
N THR A 693 -37.81 12.11 -9.43
CA THR A 693 -38.92 13.06 -9.35
C THR A 693 -38.42 14.39 -8.84
N ASP A 694 -38.47 15.43 -9.68
CA ASP A 694 -38.20 16.81 -9.25
C ASP A 694 -39.21 17.20 -8.14
N GLY A 695 -38.69 17.78 -7.07
CA GLY A 695 -39.34 17.78 -5.75
C GLY A 695 -40.53 18.73 -5.53
N LEU A 696 -41.28 18.48 -4.45
CA LEU A 696 -42.24 19.47 -3.94
C LEU A 696 -41.49 20.69 -3.39
N SER A 697 -42.02 21.87 -3.68
CA SER A 697 -41.52 23.16 -3.19
C SER A 697 -42.60 23.88 -2.40
N PHE A 698 -42.26 24.41 -1.23
CA PHE A 698 -43.18 25.09 -0.33
C PHE A 698 -42.67 26.48 0.02
N LYS A 699 -43.51 27.51 -0.09
CA LYS A 699 -43.17 28.85 0.41
C LYS A 699 -43.56 28.95 1.90
N VAL A 700 -42.67 29.51 2.72
CA VAL A 700 -42.84 29.60 4.18
C VAL A 700 -42.54 31.03 4.66
N THR A 701 -43.26 31.49 5.67
CA THR A 701 -43.10 32.83 6.28
C THR A 701 -42.65 32.75 7.73
N ASP A 702 -42.21 33.88 8.28
CA ASP A 702 -41.80 34.05 9.68
C ASP A 702 -42.77 33.40 10.69
N GLU A 703 -42.22 32.95 11.82
CA GLU A 703 -42.88 32.23 12.92
C GLU A 703 -43.34 30.77 12.64
N THR A 704 -43.04 30.20 11.46
CA THR A 704 -43.29 28.76 11.18
C THR A 704 -42.26 27.85 11.87
N SER A 705 -42.69 26.71 12.43
CA SER A 705 -41.82 25.68 13.04
C SER A 705 -41.89 24.34 12.30
N LEU A 706 -40.74 23.74 12.00
CA LEU A 706 -40.63 22.41 11.38
C LEU A 706 -40.47 21.32 12.45
N PHE A 707 -41.18 20.21 12.28
CA PHE A 707 -40.98 18.99 13.07
C PHE A 707 -40.62 17.83 12.14
N LEU A 708 -39.71 16.98 12.59
CA LEU A 708 -39.37 15.71 11.97
C LEU A 708 -39.65 14.61 12.99
N ASP A 709 -40.36 13.57 12.56
CA ASP A 709 -40.73 12.42 13.38
C ASP A 709 -40.07 11.15 12.82
N LEU A 710 -39.47 10.34 13.69
CA LEU A 710 -38.60 9.22 13.33
C LEU A 710 -38.78 8.08 14.36
N ASP A 711 -39.77 7.22 14.10
CA ASP A 711 -39.92 5.93 14.79
C ASP A 711 -38.67 5.04 14.55
N ASP A 712 -38.19 4.24 15.50
CA ASP A 712 -38.69 3.89 16.84
C ASP A 712 -37.47 3.61 17.77
N SER A 713 -37.70 3.42 19.08
CA SER A 713 -36.74 3.06 20.16
C SER A 713 -35.93 4.19 20.86
N SER A 714 -36.59 5.34 21.10
CA SER A 714 -36.59 6.19 22.32
C SER A 714 -35.51 5.97 23.43
N ASP A 715 -34.98 7.01 24.08
CA ASP A 715 -35.73 8.17 24.64
C ASP A 715 -34.92 9.49 24.73
N ILE A 716 -35.61 10.63 24.83
CA ILE A 716 -35.08 11.99 24.60
C ILE A 716 -35.06 12.86 25.89
N SER A 717 -34.16 13.86 25.97
CA SER A 717 -34.16 14.89 27.03
C SER A 717 -34.12 16.32 26.47
N ILE A 718 -35.14 17.13 26.80
CA ILE A 718 -35.31 18.52 26.31
C ILE A 718 -35.08 19.52 27.45
N LYS A 719 -34.53 20.70 27.14
CA LYS A 719 -34.49 21.84 28.08
C LYS A 719 -34.80 23.17 27.40
N ALA A 720 -35.89 23.80 27.80
CA ALA A 720 -36.48 24.95 27.11
C ALA A 720 -35.97 26.34 27.55
N GLY A 721 -36.10 27.31 26.65
CA GLY A 721 -35.93 28.75 26.91
C GLY A 721 -37.16 29.40 27.56
N LEU A 722 -37.04 30.68 27.94
CA LEU A 722 -37.86 31.33 28.97
C LEU A 722 -39.33 31.67 28.64
N ASN A 723 -39.83 31.45 27.41
CA ASN A 723 -41.14 31.95 26.96
C ASN A 723 -42.09 30.84 26.45
N LEU A 724 -42.32 29.78 27.23
CA LEU A 724 -43.29 28.73 26.92
C LEU A 724 -44.31 28.56 28.06
N GLU A 725 -45.52 29.09 27.88
CA GLU A 725 -46.64 28.87 28.79
C GLU A 725 -47.49 27.67 28.35
N ASN A 726 -47.46 26.61 29.18
CA ASN A 726 -48.16 25.32 29.05
C ASN A 726 -47.52 24.32 28.05
N ILE A 727 -47.21 23.14 28.59
CA ILE A 727 -46.93 21.90 27.86
C ILE A 727 -48.10 20.97 28.19
N THR A 728 -48.66 20.27 27.19
CA THR A 728 -49.78 19.32 27.35
C THR A 728 -49.47 18.03 26.61
#